data_AF-A0A2V7WIP4-F1
#
_entry.id   AF-A0A2V7WIP4-F1
#
_cell.length_a   1.000
_cell.length_b   1.000
_cell.length_c   1.000
_cell.angle_alpha   90.00
_cell.angle_beta   90.00
_cell.angle_gamma   90.00
#
_symmetry.space_group_name_H-M   'P 1'
#
loop_
_entity.id
_entity.type
_entity.pdbx_description
1 polymer ?
#
loop_
_entity_poly.entity_id
_entity_poly.type
_entity_poly.pdbx_seq_one_letter_code
_entity_poly.pdbx_strand_id
1 'polypeptide(L)'
;MEDGPYRIAAYSEFMPAPRMGQKPLGERDPLLVRGDDPIGWPITEYEEAFELRPGLEQIGRQLIRALHALGRGHPARGISKGKLKGNPAWPPALSEHGAPAHERYVLLLPLALSMTQDDKGRVRWTLFGASELGAAHSFWRGFTAEDQAIDFFRRLLSSAYGEKSVDAMRIHDGPSFIRSHLWSTDQSLRGIRYLITFTPFEELPTPVRDAYRSGDLHLLPFPGSLLFFHVPAYQFLRRELPFAEQIPLLHAIDSSEAPYGIRVPQSGWIHEPRDGAPSPARHHGPLRNTTRRTHRWTRVHRHDDALEMRTLEERVSTVLFSAEAADLGLYGKPMARNSQIWTVDHHLLLDGPRADRNQLTAAIQRVDAGGMFGYRFHYPAMRAGRHELYWHRPLVAWFSPKTKRGELLDDAPLGMITAYDEKHHYIELTPRLLDRAPHRLAIESFGRSRETSNVHKILECWELDGKRPLDPSFARSLLRIPKAQTLDEWLDELPPALGAELRRCVGSGRLKPAATLTFDSTATRGFETRYWKTIARLAQGRFINKDNADLVLDRETQSALVHHHRDLERLADHLLDYYESLDATCGWLPFHWQTDFNFRWSGGWIEDQQRRIEERDLVVVIPGRDRSRAVIMADHYDTAYMEDKFGKRKSGRGPRLAAPGADDNHSATAALMLAAPIFLRLSREGKLGCDIWLVHLTGEEFPADCLGSRHLCERLVEKNLLLHRRRAHALDLSDVSVEGVFVLDMVAHNSRRHRDIFQICPGSGAKSLALARVAQEANVLWNASTLAWNAKAARRRAKTRRSTRRLPAIAPHLALHGDVRPPSDPYSTLYNTDGQIFSDVGVPVVLFMENYDINRHGYHDSHDTMENIDLDYGAAVVAIAIETVARVAAAKETR
;
A
#
# COMPACT_ATOMS: atom_id res chain seq x y z
N MET A 1 0.74 12.42 21.44
CA MET A 1 0.90 13.09 20.14
C MET A 1 2.19 13.89 20.19
N GLU A 2 2.88 14.08 19.07
CA GLU A 2 4.10 14.90 19.01
C GLU A 2 3.81 16.36 19.38
N ASP A 3 4.81 17.05 19.95
CA ASP A 3 4.84 18.51 19.96
C ASP A 3 5.19 18.98 18.54
N GLY A 4 4.17 19.18 17.69
CA GLY A 4 4.33 19.63 16.30
C GLY A 4 3.12 19.31 15.41
N PRO A 5 3.03 19.93 14.22
CA PRO A 5 1.94 19.67 13.28
C PRO A 5 2.03 18.24 12.71
N TYR A 6 0.89 17.54 12.66
CA TYR A 6 0.79 16.20 12.08
C TYR A 6 0.64 16.33 10.58
N ARG A 7 1.63 15.87 9.82
CA ARG A 7 1.66 16.03 8.36
C ARG A 7 1.53 14.70 7.61
N ILE A 8 0.69 14.68 6.58
CA ILE A 8 0.52 13.60 5.63
C ILE A 8 1.12 14.05 4.29
N ALA A 9 2.26 13.47 3.94
CA ALA A 9 2.93 13.75 2.67
C ALA A 9 2.05 13.32 1.49
N ALA A 10 2.23 13.99 0.35
CA ALA A 10 1.57 13.58 -0.88
C ALA A 10 2.12 12.22 -1.30
N TYR A 11 1.23 11.26 -1.60
CA TYR A 11 1.67 9.94 -2.09
C TYR A 11 2.29 10.07 -3.50
N SER A 12 2.23 11.27 -4.09
CA SER A 12 2.85 11.67 -5.34
C SER A 12 4.29 12.07 -5.20
N GLU A 13 4.75 12.38 -4.00
CA GLU A 13 6.13 12.77 -3.75
C GLU A 13 6.81 11.78 -2.80
N PHE A 14 6.03 11.17 -1.90
CA PHE A 14 6.54 10.24 -0.89
C PHE A 14 5.52 9.18 -0.54
N MET A 15 5.85 7.92 -0.83
CA MET A 15 5.10 6.77 -0.33
C MET A 15 5.46 6.54 1.15
N PRO A 16 4.53 6.74 2.11
CA PRO A 16 4.83 6.65 3.53
C PRO A 16 4.96 5.20 4.03
N ALA A 17 5.42 5.06 5.27
CA ALA A 17 5.39 3.79 5.98
C ALA A 17 3.95 3.30 6.23
N PRO A 18 3.63 2.02 6.02
CA PRO A 18 2.37 1.46 6.49
C PRO A 18 2.32 1.51 8.03
N ARG A 19 1.21 2.01 8.58
CA ARG A 19 0.97 2.08 10.04
C ARG A 19 0.17 0.87 10.50
N MET A 20 0.78 0.09 11.37
CA MET A 20 0.25 -1.19 11.88
C MET A 20 -0.18 -1.06 13.34
N GLY A 21 -1.17 -1.86 13.74
CA GLY A 21 -1.64 -1.91 15.13
C GLY A 21 -2.61 -0.78 15.45
N GLN A 22 -2.12 0.31 16.04
CA GLN A 22 -2.96 1.46 16.36
C GLN A 22 -2.61 2.65 15.48
N LYS A 23 -3.60 3.13 14.72
CA LYS A 23 -3.52 4.35 13.89
C LYS A 23 -3.91 5.59 14.71
N PRO A 24 -3.53 6.82 14.31
CA PRO A 24 -3.74 8.05 15.09
C PRO A 24 -5.16 8.26 15.66
N LEU A 25 -6.18 8.02 14.84
CA LEU A 25 -7.60 8.14 15.18
C LEU A 25 -8.28 6.76 15.30
N GLY A 26 -7.51 5.68 15.15
CA GLY A 26 -8.01 4.31 15.10
C GLY A 26 -7.94 3.59 16.44
N GLU A 27 -8.73 2.52 16.54
CA GLU A 27 -8.61 1.56 17.63
C GLU A 27 -7.41 0.62 17.41
N ARG A 28 -7.03 -0.08 18.48
CA ARG A 28 -5.99 -1.11 18.41
C ARG A 28 -6.49 -2.27 17.55
N ASP A 29 -5.73 -2.65 16.53
CA ASP A 29 -6.02 -3.81 15.69
C ASP A 29 -6.03 -5.12 16.52
N PRO A 30 -7.18 -5.79 16.64
CA PRO A 30 -7.31 -7.01 17.44
C PRO A 30 -6.67 -8.24 16.79
N LEU A 31 -6.41 -8.23 15.48
CA LEU A 31 -5.75 -9.33 14.80
C LEU A 31 -4.23 -9.27 14.94
N LEU A 32 -3.68 -8.05 15.04
CA LEU A 32 -2.24 -7.86 15.17
C LEU A 32 -1.78 -7.94 16.62
N VAL A 33 -2.49 -7.32 17.55
CA VAL A 33 -2.01 -7.14 18.92
C VAL A 33 -2.90 -7.88 19.91
N ARG A 34 -2.42 -9.04 20.37
CA ARG A 34 -3.15 -9.90 21.30
C ARG A 34 -2.84 -9.55 22.76
N GLY A 35 -3.85 -9.59 23.62
CA GLY A 35 -3.68 -9.29 25.05
C GLY A 35 -2.88 -10.36 25.80
N ASP A 36 -2.86 -11.60 25.32
CA ASP A 36 -2.18 -12.75 25.92
C ASP A 36 -0.72 -12.93 25.47
N ASP A 37 -0.29 -12.25 24.39
CA ASP A 37 1.10 -12.27 23.89
C ASP A 37 1.53 -10.84 23.47
N PRO A 38 1.84 -9.96 24.43
CA PRO A 38 2.08 -8.54 24.17
C PRO A 38 3.38 -8.25 23.40
N ILE A 39 4.31 -9.22 23.34
CA ILE A 39 5.58 -9.11 22.60
C ILE A 39 5.59 -9.96 21.32
N GLY A 40 4.52 -10.72 21.05
CA GLY A 40 4.38 -11.53 19.85
C GLY A 40 3.93 -10.69 18.66
N TRP A 41 4.58 -10.90 17.51
CA TRP A 41 4.17 -10.31 16.23
C TRP A 41 3.66 -11.41 15.30
N PRO A 42 2.35 -11.44 14.98
CA PRO A 42 1.79 -12.49 14.15
C PRO A 42 2.25 -12.35 12.69
N ILE A 43 2.54 -13.49 12.08
CA ILE A 43 2.80 -13.65 10.65
C ILE A 43 1.79 -14.69 10.15
N THR A 44 0.93 -14.28 9.23
CA THR A 44 -0.16 -15.12 8.75
C THR A 44 0.33 -16.26 7.85
N GLU A 45 -0.50 -17.27 7.72
CA GLU A 45 -0.30 -18.42 6.85
C GLU A 45 -0.20 -17.98 5.38
N TYR A 46 -0.92 -16.92 5.00
CA TYR A 46 -0.89 -16.35 3.64
C TYR A 46 0.43 -15.61 3.36
N GLU A 47 0.90 -14.79 4.29
CA GLU A 47 2.21 -14.13 4.16
C GLU A 47 3.33 -15.16 4.02
N GLU A 48 3.31 -16.22 4.85
CA GLU A 48 4.32 -17.27 4.79
C GLU A 48 4.28 -18.05 3.47
N ALA A 49 3.09 -18.47 3.02
CA ALA A 49 2.92 -19.29 1.82
C ALA A 49 3.09 -18.52 0.50
N PHE A 50 2.66 -17.27 0.43
CA PHE A 50 2.58 -16.52 -0.84
C PHE A 50 3.67 -15.46 -1.01
N GLU A 51 4.25 -14.95 0.07
CA GLU A 51 5.31 -13.94 0.02
C GLU A 51 6.65 -14.48 0.52
N LEU A 52 6.70 -14.93 1.77
CA LEU A 52 7.97 -15.15 2.46
C LEU A 52 8.70 -16.39 1.96
N ARG A 53 8.11 -17.59 2.03
CA ARG A 53 8.74 -18.83 1.55
C ARG A 53 9.22 -18.74 0.10
N PRO A 54 8.38 -18.37 -0.90
CA PRO A 54 8.82 -18.23 -2.28
C PRO A 54 9.88 -17.12 -2.45
N GLY A 55 9.76 -16.01 -1.71
CA GLY A 55 10.74 -14.93 -1.74
C GLY A 55 12.11 -15.34 -1.21
N LEU A 56 12.15 -16.04 -0.08
CA LEU A 56 13.37 -16.56 0.53
C LEU A 56 14.04 -17.58 -0.39
N GLU A 57 13.27 -18.46 -1.03
CA GLU A 57 13.78 -19.41 -2.02
C GLU A 57 14.46 -18.71 -3.20
N GLN A 58 13.83 -17.65 -3.73
CA GLN A 58 14.40 -16.83 -4.80
C GLN A 58 15.68 -16.10 -4.35
N ILE A 59 15.68 -15.51 -3.16
CA ILE A 59 16.85 -14.80 -2.59
C ILE A 59 18.00 -15.80 -2.37
N GLY A 60 17.74 -16.91 -1.68
CA GLY A 60 18.73 -17.94 -1.36
C GLY A 60 19.38 -18.52 -2.61
N ARG A 61 18.61 -18.81 -3.66
CA ARG A 61 19.16 -19.29 -4.94
C ARG A 61 20.13 -18.30 -5.58
N GLN A 62 19.82 -17.00 -5.54
CA GLN A 62 20.68 -15.96 -6.11
C GLN A 62 21.96 -15.79 -5.29
N LEU A 63 21.85 -15.77 -3.96
CA LEU A 63 23.00 -15.65 -3.06
C LEU A 63 23.94 -16.85 -3.16
N ILE A 64 23.40 -18.08 -3.13
CA ILE A 64 24.21 -19.29 -3.30
C ILE A 64 24.93 -19.29 -4.65
N ARG A 65 24.27 -18.85 -5.73
CA ARG A 65 24.92 -18.73 -7.05
C ARG A 65 26.08 -17.73 -7.02
N ALA A 66 25.87 -16.56 -6.40
CA ALA A 66 26.90 -15.53 -6.29
C ALA A 66 28.09 -16.01 -5.44
N LEU A 67 27.83 -16.63 -4.29
CA LEU A 67 28.88 -17.13 -3.39
C LEU A 67 29.62 -18.35 -3.94
N HIS A 68 28.91 -19.24 -4.65
CA HIS A 68 29.55 -20.34 -5.38
C HIS A 68 30.50 -19.80 -6.45
N ALA A 69 30.12 -18.76 -7.19
CA ALA A 69 31.03 -18.11 -8.14
C ALA A 69 32.24 -17.47 -7.43
N LEU A 70 32.00 -16.75 -6.32
CA LEU A 70 33.05 -16.13 -5.51
C LEU A 70 34.09 -17.14 -5.03
N GLY A 71 33.64 -18.24 -4.40
CA GLY A 71 34.56 -19.26 -3.89
C GLY A 71 35.28 -20.04 -4.98
N ARG A 72 34.83 -20.00 -6.23
CA ARG A 72 35.55 -20.56 -7.39
C ARG A 72 36.49 -19.56 -8.06
N GLY A 73 36.64 -18.35 -7.51
CA GLY A 73 37.44 -17.29 -8.11
C GLY A 73 36.82 -16.69 -9.38
N HIS A 74 35.54 -16.96 -9.65
CA HIS A 74 34.82 -16.42 -10.79
C HIS A 74 34.17 -15.07 -10.44
N PRO A 75 33.89 -14.20 -11.44
CA PRO A 75 33.09 -13.00 -11.22
C PRO A 75 31.75 -13.32 -10.56
N ALA A 76 31.56 -12.81 -9.35
CA ALA A 76 30.33 -13.00 -8.59
C ALA A 76 29.40 -11.81 -8.76
N ARG A 77 28.13 -12.10 -9.10
CA ARG A 77 27.10 -11.07 -9.28
C ARG A 77 26.97 -10.21 -8.03
N GLY A 78 27.07 -8.89 -8.19
CA GLY A 78 26.88 -7.94 -7.09
C GLY A 78 28.00 -7.87 -6.06
N ILE A 79 29.02 -8.72 -6.16
CA ILE A 79 30.19 -8.75 -5.27
C ILE A 79 31.39 -8.21 -6.05
N SER A 80 31.59 -6.89 -5.99
CA SER A 80 32.67 -6.21 -6.71
C SER A 80 34.00 -6.28 -5.95
N LYS A 81 35.11 -6.01 -6.64
CA LYS A 81 36.44 -5.92 -6.01
C LYS A 81 36.48 -4.91 -4.84
N GLY A 82 35.74 -3.82 -4.95
CA GLY A 82 35.63 -2.82 -3.88
C GLY A 82 35.03 -3.38 -2.59
N LYS A 83 34.12 -4.36 -2.66
CA LYS A 83 33.53 -5.01 -1.47
C LYS A 83 34.46 -6.00 -0.77
N LEU A 84 35.43 -6.53 -1.50
CA LEU A 84 36.41 -7.50 -0.99
C LEU A 84 37.65 -6.81 -0.40
N LYS A 85 37.98 -5.59 -0.87
CA LYS A 85 39.16 -4.86 -0.41
C LYS A 85 39.06 -4.55 1.10
N GLY A 86 39.97 -5.13 1.88
CA GLY A 86 40.02 -4.95 3.34
C GLY A 86 38.85 -5.60 4.09
N ASN A 87 38.17 -6.58 3.49
CA ASN A 87 37.08 -7.29 4.12
C ASN A 87 37.62 -8.51 4.91
N PRO A 88 37.52 -8.52 6.26
CA PRO A 88 38.11 -9.57 7.10
C PRO A 88 37.41 -10.92 6.94
N ALA A 89 36.19 -10.97 6.39
CA ALA A 89 35.50 -12.23 6.13
C ALA A 89 36.01 -12.95 4.87
N TRP A 90 36.61 -12.20 3.93
CA TRP A 90 37.15 -12.74 2.68
C TRP A 90 38.52 -12.12 2.32
N PRO A 91 39.54 -12.34 3.17
CA PRO A 91 40.86 -11.71 3.01
C PRO A 91 41.65 -12.27 1.82
N PRO A 92 42.81 -11.66 1.45
CA PRO A 92 43.67 -12.13 0.35
C PRO A 92 43.93 -13.64 0.38
N ALA A 93 44.19 -14.20 1.57
CA ALA A 93 44.41 -15.62 1.78
C ALA A 93 43.31 -16.53 1.22
N LEU A 94 42.05 -16.08 1.20
CA LEU A 94 40.93 -16.79 0.56
C LEU A 94 40.66 -16.30 -0.87
N SER A 95 40.79 -15.00 -1.14
CA SER A 95 40.45 -14.44 -2.45
C SER A 95 41.41 -14.85 -3.57
N GLU A 96 42.67 -15.18 -3.24
CA GLU A 96 43.69 -15.63 -4.20
C GLU A 96 43.60 -17.13 -4.53
N HIS A 97 43.15 -17.95 -3.58
CA HIS A 97 43.13 -19.41 -3.69
C HIS A 97 41.71 -20.00 -3.85
N GLY A 98 40.68 -19.20 -3.61
CA GLY A 98 39.29 -19.66 -3.59
C GLY A 98 38.91 -20.43 -2.33
N ALA A 99 37.67 -20.92 -2.31
CA ALA A 99 37.14 -21.78 -1.27
C ALA A 99 37.64 -23.23 -1.45
N PRO A 100 37.87 -23.99 -0.35
CA PRO A 100 38.21 -25.40 -0.42
C PRO A 100 37.18 -26.22 -1.23
N ALA A 101 37.63 -27.30 -1.89
CA ALA A 101 36.75 -28.11 -2.74
C ALA A 101 35.62 -28.83 -1.99
N HIS A 102 35.78 -29.04 -0.68
CA HIS A 102 34.78 -29.65 0.19
C HIS A 102 33.56 -28.76 0.45
N GLU A 103 33.63 -27.46 0.08
CA GLU A 103 32.64 -26.48 0.48
C GLU A 103 31.24 -26.73 -0.07
N ARG A 104 30.26 -26.37 0.77
CA ARG A 104 28.83 -26.38 0.44
C ARG A 104 28.23 -24.98 0.46
N TYR A 105 29.04 -23.95 0.74
CA TYR A 105 28.60 -22.55 0.67
C TYR A 105 27.39 -22.29 1.59
N VAL A 106 27.38 -22.90 2.77
CA VAL A 106 26.26 -22.84 3.71
C VAL A 106 26.06 -21.40 4.18
N LEU A 107 24.82 -20.92 4.05
CA LEU A 107 24.35 -19.64 4.54
C LEU A 107 23.68 -19.83 5.91
N LEU A 108 24.09 -19.00 6.86
CA LEU A 108 23.36 -18.70 8.09
C LEU A 108 23.27 -17.17 8.14
N LEU A 109 22.38 -16.60 7.33
CA LEU A 109 22.40 -15.18 6.98
C LEU A 109 21.08 -14.51 7.40
N PRO A 110 21.04 -13.78 8.53
CA PRO A 110 19.90 -12.95 8.88
C PRO A 110 19.64 -11.84 7.85
N LEU A 111 18.42 -11.80 7.32
CA LEU A 111 17.92 -10.76 6.44
C LEU A 111 17.15 -9.71 7.25
N ALA A 112 17.25 -8.44 6.88
CA ALA A 112 16.37 -7.38 7.37
C ALA A 112 15.15 -7.28 6.44
N LEU A 113 13.97 -7.64 6.96
CA LEU A 113 12.70 -7.58 6.26
C LEU A 113 11.75 -6.60 6.95
N SER A 114 10.96 -5.84 6.20
CA SER A 114 9.83 -5.08 6.75
C SER A 114 8.73 -4.97 5.72
N MET A 115 7.48 -4.76 6.17
CA MET A 115 6.40 -4.45 5.24
C MET A 115 6.53 -3.01 4.72
N THR A 116 6.38 -2.81 3.42
CA THR A 116 6.35 -1.48 2.80
C THR A 116 5.12 -1.33 1.92
N GLN A 117 4.69 -0.08 1.71
CA GLN A 117 3.63 0.26 0.79
C GLN A 117 4.20 0.64 -0.58
N ASP A 118 3.48 0.31 -1.65
CA ASP A 118 3.78 0.79 -3.00
C ASP A 118 2.69 1.72 -3.55
N ASP A 119 2.91 2.22 -4.77
CA ASP A 119 2.04 3.15 -5.50
C ASP A 119 0.67 2.57 -5.89
N LYS A 120 0.46 1.27 -5.67
CA LYS A 120 -0.83 0.59 -5.84
C LYS A 120 -1.46 0.24 -4.48
N GLY A 121 -0.98 0.87 -3.42
CA GLY A 121 -1.39 0.64 -2.03
C GLY A 121 -1.24 -0.81 -1.58
N ARG A 122 -0.34 -1.60 -2.17
CA ARG A 122 -0.05 -2.96 -1.68
C ARG A 122 0.92 -2.84 -0.51
N VAL A 123 0.61 -3.50 0.59
CA VAL A 123 1.52 -3.68 1.72
C VAL A 123 2.17 -5.05 1.58
N ARG A 124 3.50 -5.11 1.43
CA ARG A 124 4.23 -6.37 1.15
C ARG A 124 5.53 -6.46 1.92
N TRP A 125 5.94 -7.69 2.24
CA TRP A 125 7.27 -7.95 2.78
C TRP A 125 8.36 -7.53 1.79
N THR A 126 9.27 -6.69 2.26
CA THR A 126 10.32 -6.06 1.45
C THR A 126 11.69 -6.35 2.06
N LEU A 127 12.65 -6.70 1.22
CA LEU A 127 14.04 -6.91 1.62
C LEU A 127 14.78 -5.57 1.70
N PHE A 128 15.31 -5.26 2.88
CA PHE A 128 16.18 -4.11 3.12
C PHE A 128 17.66 -4.45 2.99
N GLY A 129 18.02 -5.72 3.20
CA GLY A 129 19.39 -6.23 3.03
C GLY A 129 19.75 -7.27 4.08
N ALA A 130 21.03 -7.35 4.43
CA ALA A 130 21.49 -8.16 5.56
C ALA A 130 21.13 -7.47 6.88
N SER A 131 20.89 -8.22 7.96
CA SER A 131 20.56 -7.64 9.26
C SER A 131 21.66 -6.70 9.76
N GLU A 132 21.27 -5.50 10.18
CA GLU A 132 22.15 -4.53 10.82
C GLU A 132 22.65 -4.97 12.20
N LEU A 133 22.02 -5.98 12.82
CA LEU A 133 22.44 -6.59 14.08
C LEU A 133 23.61 -7.58 13.90
N GLY A 134 24.09 -7.76 12.67
CA GLY A 134 25.15 -8.68 12.32
C GLY A 134 24.66 -10.12 12.12
N ALA A 135 25.59 -11.01 11.80
CA ALA A 135 25.27 -12.38 11.41
C ALA A 135 24.85 -13.28 12.60
N ALA A 136 25.43 -13.06 13.79
CA ALA A 136 25.27 -13.96 14.92
C ALA A 136 24.01 -13.68 15.75
N HIS A 137 23.76 -12.41 16.07
CA HIS A 137 22.80 -12.02 17.12
C HIS A 137 21.39 -12.54 16.81
N SER A 138 20.82 -12.15 15.67
CA SER A 138 19.47 -12.56 15.28
C SER A 138 19.36 -14.05 14.96
N PHE A 139 20.43 -14.69 14.51
CA PHE A 139 20.45 -16.14 14.33
C PHE A 139 20.29 -16.86 15.66
N TRP A 140 21.09 -16.50 16.68
CA TRP A 140 21.02 -17.11 18.00
C TRP A 140 19.73 -16.78 18.76
N ARG A 141 19.18 -15.58 18.58
CA ARG A 141 17.86 -15.20 19.16
C ARG A 141 16.71 -16.06 18.64
N GLY A 142 16.87 -16.77 17.52
CA GLY A 142 15.88 -17.70 17.00
C GLY A 142 15.75 -19.01 17.80
N PHE A 143 16.56 -19.22 18.84
CA PHE A 143 16.53 -20.42 19.69
C PHE A 143 16.22 -20.05 21.14
N THR A 144 15.45 -20.90 21.82
CA THR A 144 15.11 -20.75 23.24
C THR A 144 15.85 -21.73 24.15
N ALA A 145 16.41 -22.80 23.59
CA ALA A 145 17.10 -23.86 24.32
C ALA A 145 18.23 -24.50 23.51
N GLU A 146 19.17 -25.14 24.21
CA GLU A 146 20.31 -25.84 23.61
C GLU A 146 19.87 -26.96 22.66
N ASP A 147 18.99 -27.85 23.11
CA ASP A 147 18.51 -29.00 22.32
C ASP A 147 17.88 -28.56 21.00
N GLN A 148 17.14 -27.45 20.99
CA GLN A 148 16.55 -26.89 19.77
C GLN A 148 17.63 -26.48 18.76
N ALA A 149 18.71 -25.84 19.22
CA ALA A 149 19.82 -25.43 18.37
C ALA A 149 20.60 -26.65 17.85
N ILE A 150 20.87 -27.63 18.71
CA ILE A 150 21.57 -28.86 18.32
C ILE A 150 20.75 -29.68 17.32
N ASP A 151 19.44 -29.79 17.51
CA ASP A 151 18.54 -30.46 16.58
C ASP A 151 18.52 -29.77 15.22
N PHE A 152 18.52 -28.43 15.19
CA PHE A 152 18.64 -27.65 13.96
C PHE A 152 19.94 -27.98 13.23
N PHE A 153 21.09 -27.95 13.91
CA PHE A 153 22.37 -28.25 13.28
C PHE A 153 22.45 -29.70 12.80
N ARG A 154 21.87 -30.65 13.53
CA ARG A 154 21.78 -32.05 13.06
C ARG A 154 21.04 -32.14 11.73
N ARG A 155 19.92 -31.42 11.57
CA ARG A 155 19.18 -31.36 10.31
C ARG A 155 19.99 -30.68 9.21
N LEU A 156 20.63 -29.55 9.50
CA LEU A 156 21.45 -28.83 8.54
C LEU A 156 22.63 -29.68 8.03
N LEU A 157 23.37 -30.32 8.94
CA LEU A 157 24.51 -31.18 8.58
C LEU A 157 24.06 -32.40 7.79
N SER A 158 22.94 -33.01 8.15
CA SER A 158 22.35 -34.13 7.42
C SER A 158 21.97 -33.73 6.00
N SER A 159 21.32 -32.57 5.84
CA SER A 159 20.87 -32.09 4.53
C SER A 159 22.01 -31.60 3.63
N ALA A 160 22.95 -30.82 4.17
CA ALA A 160 24.02 -30.19 3.38
C ALA A 160 25.23 -31.13 3.13
N TYR A 161 25.54 -32.01 4.10
CA TYR A 161 26.74 -32.85 4.07
C TYR A 161 26.46 -34.35 4.15
N GLY A 162 25.23 -34.78 4.47
CA GLY A 162 24.91 -36.19 4.72
C GLY A 162 25.38 -36.69 6.09
N GLU A 163 25.77 -35.79 6.98
CA GLU A 163 26.28 -36.09 8.33
C GLU A 163 25.11 -36.19 9.31
N LYS A 164 24.97 -37.35 9.97
CA LYS A 164 23.85 -37.61 10.89
C LYS A 164 24.18 -37.30 12.35
N SER A 165 25.46 -37.21 12.70
CA SER A 165 25.91 -36.91 14.07
C SER A 165 26.43 -35.48 14.19
N VAL A 166 26.26 -34.90 15.38
CA VAL A 166 26.82 -33.60 15.77
C VAL A 166 28.09 -33.75 16.62
N ASP A 167 28.61 -34.96 16.84
CA ASP A 167 29.75 -35.20 17.75
C ASP A 167 31.04 -34.48 17.29
N ALA A 168 31.22 -34.36 15.97
CA ALA A 168 32.34 -33.67 15.33
C ALA A 168 32.07 -32.17 15.11
N MET A 169 30.98 -31.63 15.66
CA MET A 169 30.58 -30.23 15.55
C MET A 169 30.94 -29.47 16.82
N ARG A 170 31.51 -28.27 16.66
CA ARG A 170 31.71 -27.32 17.77
C ARG A 170 31.33 -25.91 17.38
N ILE A 171 31.15 -25.05 18.37
CA ILE A 171 30.75 -23.65 18.21
C ILE A 171 31.82 -22.76 18.82
N HIS A 172 32.38 -21.85 18.03
CA HIS A 172 33.30 -20.81 18.48
C HIS A 172 32.52 -19.53 18.76
N ASP A 173 32.75 -18.92 19.92
CA ASP A 173 32.09 -17.68 20.39
C ASP A 173 30.55 -17.76 20.39
N GLY A 174 30.02 -18.93 20.74
CA GLY A 174 28.59 -19.18 20.85
C GLY A 174 27.95 -18.60 22.13
N PRO A 175 26.61 -18.47 22.16
CA PRO A 175 25.90 -18.00 23.34
C PRO A 175 26.03 -18.97 24.51
N SER A 176 25.96 -18.44 25.74
CA SER A 176 26.19 -19.21 26.97
C SER A 176 25.20 -20.33 27.25
N PHE A 177 24.12 -20.45 26.46
CA PHE A 177 23.15 -21.54 26.58
C PHE A 177 23.57 -22.80 25.81
N ILE A 178 24.56 -22.77 24.91
CA ILE A 178 25.03 -23.94 24.14
C ILE A 178 26.35 -24.46 24.70
N ARG A 179 26.42 -24.71 26.00
CA ARG A 179 27.71 -24.96 26.69
C ARG A 179 28.36 -26.27 26.27
N SER A 180 27.56 -27.29 25.94
CA SER A 180 28.06 -28.64 25.70
C SER A 180 28.86 -28.77 24.39
N HIS A 181 28.70 -27.80 23.47
CA HIS A 181 29.36 -27.80 22.16
C HIS A 181 30.29 -26.60 21.94
N LEU A 182 30.56 -25.78 22.97
CA LEU A 182 31.52 -24.69 22.85
C LEU A 182 32.93 -25.23 22.60
N TRP A 183 33.65 -24.57 21.71
CA TRP A 183 35.09 -24.75 21.52
C TRP A 183 35.83 -23.49 21.93
N SER A 184 36.97 -23.70 22.58
CA SER A 184 37.87 -22.67 23.09
C SER A 184 39.27 -22.85 22.49
N THR A 185 40.03 -21.76 22.39
CA THR A 185 41.30 -21.73 21.66
C THR A 185 42.40 -22.62 22.23
N ASP A 186 42.26 -23.03 23.49
CA ASP A 186 43.12 -23.98 24.19
C ASP A 186 42.79 -25.46 23.88
N GLN A 187 41.66 -25.74 23.24
CA GLN A 187 41.23 -27.09 22.88
C GLN A 187 41.73 -27.52 21.49
N SER A 188 42.13 -28.79 21.38
CA SER A 188 42.56 -29.38 20.11
C SER A 188 41.43 -29.43 19.07
N LEU A 189 41.76 -29.20 17.80
CA LEU A 189 40.84 -29.39 16.65
C LEU A 189 40.69 -30.88 16.26
N ARG A 190 41.41 -31.80 16.89
CA ARG A 190 41.36 -33.23 16.54
C ARG A 190 39.96 -33.80 16.74
N GLY A 191 39.39 -34.37 15.68
CA GLY A 191 38.03 -34.95 15.70
C GLY A 191 36.92 -33.94 15.44
N ILE A 192 37.23 -32.65 15.31
CA ILE A 192 36.29 -31.61 14.89
C ILE A 192 36.31 -31.55 13.36
N ARG A 193 35.15 -31.70 12.74
CA ARG A 193 34.95 -31.55 11.29
C ARG A 193 34.17 -30.29 10.91
N TYR A 194 33.35 -29.79 11.83
CA TYR A 194 32.46 -28.65 11.60
C TYR A 194 32.62 -27.64 12.73
N LEU A 195 33.01 -26.41 12.39
CA LEU A 195 33.09 -25.30 13.35
C LEU A 195 32.05 -24.24 12.98
N ILE A 196 31.10 -24.01 13.87
CA ILE A 196 30.13 -22.94 13.74
C ILE A 196 30.79 -21.67 14.28
N THR A 197 30.92 -20.65 13.44
CA THR A 197 31.49 -19.37 13.84
C THR A 197 30.99 -18.25 12.95
N PHE A 198 30.62 -17.14 13.57
CA PHE A 198 30.26 -15.90 12.89
C PHE A 198 31.42 -14.89 12.89
N THR A 199 32.57 -15.30 13.41
CA THR A 199 33.80 -14.50 13.44
C THR A 199 34.39 -14.44 12.02
N PRO A 200 34.75 -13.25 11.51
CA PRO A 200 35.39 -13.10 10.21
C PRO A 200 36.65 -13.97 10.08
N PHE A 201 36.88 -14.53 8.88
CA PHE A 201 37.97 -15.49 8.67
C PHE A 201 39.35 -14.97 9.11
N GLU A 202 39.65 -13.71 8.85
CA GLU A 202 40.91 -13.08 9.24
C GLU A 202 41.10 -12.98 10.76
N GLU A 203 40.02 -12.97 11.53
CA GLU A 203 40.02 -12.87 12.99
C GLU A 203 40.07 -14.24 13.68
N LEU A 204 39.85 -15.34 12.93
CA LEU A 204 39.90 -16.70 13.47
C LEU A 204 41.32 -17.10 13.91
N PRO A 205 41.47 -17.97 14.93
CA PRO A 205 42.76 -18.51 15.34
C PRO A 205 43.52 -19.18 14.17
N THR A 206 44.84 -19.00 14.11
CA THR A 206 45.69 -19.58 13.04
C THR A 206 45.43 -21.07 12.79
N PRO A 207 45.34 -21.94 13.83
CA PRO A 207 45.06 -23.37 13.60
C PRO A 207 43.73 -23.63 12.88
N VAL A 208 42.71 -22.81 13.13
CA VAL A 208 41.40 -22.91 12.46
C VAL A 208 41.51 -22.49 11.00
N ARG A 209 42.20 -21.38 10.72
CA ARG A 209 42.42 -20.91 9.35
C ARG A 209 43.23 -21.89 8.51
N ASP A 210 44.22 -22.53 9.12
CA ASP A 210 45.07 -23.53 8.46
C ASP A 210 44.27 -24.80 8.16
N ALA A 211 43.53 -25.33 9.15
CA ALA A 211 42.69 -26.51 8.98
C ALA A 211 41.56 -26.30 7.94
N TYR A 212 41.00 -25.09 7.86
CA TYR A 212 40.03 -24.75 6.83
C TYR A 212 40.65 -24.80 5.43
N ARG A 213 41.80 -24.14 5.24
CA ARG A 213 42.48 -24.05 3.95
C ARG A 213 43.03 -25.38 3.46
N SER A 214 43.51 -26.24 4.37
CA SER A 214 43.96 -27.60 4.04
C SER A 214 42.81 -28.52 3.62
N GLY A 215 41.56 -28.13 3.94
CA GLY A 215 40.38 -28.90 3.63
C GLY A 215 39.93 -29.84 4.76
N ASP A 216 40.56 -29.77 5.94
CA ASP A 216 40.31 -30.65 7.09
C ASP A 216 39.14 -30.19 7.98
N LEU A 217 38.73 -28.93 7.85
CA LEU A 217 37.67 -28.32 8.65
C LEU A 217 36.65 -27.58 7.76
N HIS A 218 35.36 -27.74 8.05
CA HIS A 218 34.28 -26.92 7.51
C HIS A 218 33.97 -25.75 8.44
N LEU A 219 33.77 -24.56 7.87
CA LEU A 219 33.27 -23.38 8.60
C LEU A 219 31.80 -23.12 8.26
N LEU A 220 30.99 -22.89 9.30
CA LEU A 220 29.54 -22.70 9.21
C LEU A 220 29.13 -21.40 9.93
N PRO A 221 28.61 -20.38 9.23
CA PRO A 221 28.41 -20.35 7.78
C PRO A 221 29.72 -20.28 7.00
N PHE A 222 29.62 -20.47 5.68
CA PHE A 222 30.73 -20.27 4.75
C PHE A 222 31.31 -18.86 4.93
N PRO A 223 32.65 -18.68 5.07
CA PRO A 223 33.23 -17.37 5.38
C PRO A 223 32.82 -16.25 4.41
N GLY A 224 32.69 -16.57 3.12
CA GLY A 224 32.27 -15.61 2.11
C GLY A 224 30.84 -15.08 2.31
N SER A 225 29.97 -15.76 3.05
CA SER A 225 28.64 -15.19 3.36
C SER A 225 28.69 -14.09 4.41
N LEU A 226 29.74 -14.05 5.25
CA LEU A 226 29.91 -13.00 6.25
C LEU A 226 30.37 -11.67 5.63
N LEU A 227 30.87 -11.68 4.38
CA LEU A 227 31.40 -10.47 3.73
C LEU A 227 30.41 -9.30 3.71
N PHE A 228 29.11 -9.58 3.64
CA PHE A 228 28.08 -8.55 3.51
C PHE A 228 27.99 -7.64 4.74
N PHE A 229 28.38 -8.14 5.93
CA PHE A 229 28.38 -7.39 7.18
C PHE A 229 29.67 -6.58 7.40
N HIS A 230 30.73 -6.90 6.65
CA HIS A 230 32.08 -6.38 6.88
C HIS A 230 32.65 -5.60 5.68
N VAL A 231 31.78 -4.97 4.87
CA VAL A 231 32.25 -4.10 3.77
C VAL A 231 32.68 -2.73 4.33
N PRO A 232 33.98 -2.38 4.35
CA PRO A 232 34.46 -1.20 5.08
C PRO A 232 33.84 0.12 4.62
N ALA A 233 33.60 0.25 3.31
CA ALA A 233 33.02 1.47 2.74
C ALA A 233 31.57 1.73 3.22
N TYR A 234 30.79 0.69 3.49
CA TYR A 234 29.43 0.84 4.03
C TYR A 234 29.41 0.96 5.55
N GLN A 235 30.41 0.41 6.25
CA GLN A 235 30.64 0.71 7.67
C GLN A 235 31.03 2.18 7.88
N PHE A 236 31.73 2.78 6.93
CA PHE A 236 31.99 4.21 6.91
C PHE A 236 30.69 5.01 6.70
N LEU A 237 29.93 4.68 5.64
CA LEU A 237 28.64 5.33 5.35
C LEU A 237 27.65 5.25 6.51
N ARG A 238 27.67 4.17 7.30
CA ARG A 238 26.82 3.98 8.49
C ARG A 238 26.87 5.16 9.47
N ARG A 239 27.99 5.88 9.53
CA ARG A 239 28.17 7.05 10.40
C ARG A 239 27.25 8.22 10.03
N GLU A 240 26.86 8.31 8.76
CA GLU A 240 25.98 9.35 8.22
C GLU A 240 24.59 8.80 7.88
N LEU A 241 24.50 7.52 7.52
CA LEU A 241 23.28 6.83 7.14
C LEU A 241 23.08 5.56 7.98
N PRO A 242 22.25 5.59 9.03
CA PRO A 242 21.90 4.42 9.81
C PRO A 242 21.46 3.24 8.92
N PHE A 243 21.92 2.04 9.25
CA PHE A 243 21.64 0.79 8.53
C PHE A 243 22.22 0.70 7.11
N ALA A 244 23.24 1.50 6.77
CA ALA A 244 23.95 1.40 5.48
C ALA A 244 24.59 0.01 5.24
N GLU A 245 24.88 -0.74 6.30
CA GLU A 245 25.38 -2.12 6.27
C GLU A 245 24.42 -3.12 5.63
N GLN A 246 23.14 -2.79 5.46
CA GLN A 246 22.17 -3.61 4.75
C GLN A 246 22.45 -3.63 3.22
N ILE A 247 22.96 -2.52 2.68
CA ILE A 247 23.07 -2.25 1.23
C ILE A 247 23.94 -3.26 0.46
N PRO A 248 25.11 -3.71 0.96
CA PRO A 248 25.97 -4.63 0.24
C PRO A 248 25.28 -5.89 -0.27
N LEU A 249 24.34 -6.46 0.50
CA LEU A 249 23.60 -7.66 0.11
C LEU A 249 22.69 -7.40 -1.09
N LEU A 250 22.01 -6.24 -1.12
CA LEU A 250 21.02 -5.92 -2.15
C LEU A 250 21.60 -5.95 -3.57
N HIS A 251 22.87 -5.56 -3.74
CA HIS A 251 23.49 -5.57 -5.07
C HIS A 251 23.66 -6.99 -5.66
N ALA A 252 23.64 -8.04 -4.83
CA ALA A 252 23.75 -9.44 -5.26
C ALA A 252 22.40 -10.04 -5.69
N ILE A 253 21.30 -9.30 -5.50
CA ILE A 253 19.94 -9.75 -5.72
C ILE A 253 19.29 -8.89 -6.81
N ASP A 254 18.51 -9.53 -7.67
CA ASP A 254 17.67 -8.81 -8.63
C ASP A 254 16.52 -8.08 -7.96
N SER A 255 16.15 -6.93 -8.53
CA SER A 255 14.92 -6.27 -8.15
C SER A 255 13.72 -7.14 -8.51
N SER A 256 12.71 -7.13 -7.65
CA SER A 256 11.46 -7.87 -7.83
C SER A 256 10.31 -7.00 -7.33
N GLU A 257 9.35 -6.73 -8.21
CA GLU A 257 8.11 -6.01 -7.90
C GLU A 257 6.87 -6.90 -8.09
N ALA A 258 7.09 -8.21 -8.26
CA ALA A 258 6.04 -9.20 -8.44
C ALA A 258 5.07 -9.20 -7.25
N PRO A 259 3.75 -9.30 -7.47
CA PRO A 259 2.74 -9.30 -6.41
C PRO A 259 2.89 -10.44 -5.39
N TYR A 260 3.67 -11.47 -5.73
CA TYR A 260 3.97 -12.61 -4.88
C TYR A 260 5.48 -12.76 -4.70
N GLY A 261 5.91 -13.25 -3.55
CA GLY A 261 7.32 -13.22 -3.14
C GLY A 261 7.68 -11.97 -2.33
N ILE A 262 8.92 -11.94 -1.82
CA ILE A 262 9.47 -10.77 -1.14
C ILE A 262 9.82 -9.71 -2.19
N ARG A 263 9.37 -8.47 -1.97
CA ARG A 263 9.73 -7.31 -2.78
C ARG A 263 11.21 -6.99 -2.61
N VAL A 264 11.90 -6.73 -3.72
CA VAL A 264 13.30 -6.27 -3.71
C VAL A 264 13.40 -4.98 -4.54
N PRO A 265 13.48 -3.81 -3.90
CA PRO A 265 13.68 -2.55 -4.62
C PRO A 265 15.02 -2.51 -5.34
N GLN A 266 15.09 -1.78 -6.46
CA GLN A 266 16.34 -1.63 -7.21
C GLN A 266 17.37 -0.82 -6.40
N SER A 267 18.62 -1.31 -6.41
CA SER A 267 19.79 -0.65 -5.81
C SER A 267 21.02 -0.87 -6.70
N GLY A 268 21.97 0.06 -6.64
CA GLY A 268 23.20 -0.04 -7.41
C GLY A 268 23.91 1.30 -7.51
N TRP A 269 24.58 1.50 -8.63
CA TRP A 269 25.31 2.72 -8.92
C TRP A 269 24.76 3.39 -10.18
N ILE A 270 24.69 4.72 -10.18
CA ILE A 270 24.44 5.53 -11.39
C ILE A 270 25.70 6.28 -11.79
N HIS A 271 25.84 6.54 -13.07
CA HIS A 271 26.87 7.38 -13.65
C HIS A 271 26.23 8.48 -14.50
N GLU A 272 26.33 9.71 -14.02
CA GLU A 272 25.96 10.91 -14.77
C GLU A 272 27.19 11.44 -15.51
N PRO A 273 27.18 11.43 -16.86
CA PRO A 273 28.34 11.80 -17.65
C PRO A 273 28.71 13.27 -17.46
N ARG A 274 30.01 13.55 -17.46
CA ARG A 274 30.58 14.90 -17.48
C ARG A 274 31.68 14.96 -18.53
N ASP A 275 31.70 16.05 -19.31
CA ASP A 275 32.75 16.28 -20.31
C ASP A 275 34.14 16.27 -19.65
N GLY A 276 35.04 15.46 -20.21
CA GLY A 276 36.42 15.29 -19.72
C GLY A 276 36.59 14.37 -18.51
N ALA A 277 35.52 13.77 -17.96
CA ALA A 277 35.62 12.82 -16.86
C ALA A 277 35.93 11.39 -17.36
N PRO A 278 36.75 10.61 -16.64
CA PRO A 278 37.04 9.23 -17.01
C PRO A 278 35.78 8.34 -16.94
N SER A 279 35.73 7.30 -17.77
CA SER A 279 34.64 6.31 -17.75
C SER A 279 34.48 5.65 -16.37
N PRO A 280 33.25 5.25 -15.98
CA PRO A 280 32.98 4.75 -14.64
C PRO A 280 33.77 3.48 -14.33
N ALA A 281 34.47 3.50 -13.19
CA ALA A 281 35.24 2.35 -12.72
C ALA A 281 34.30 1.22 -12.26
N ARG A 282 34.54 -0.01 -12.72
CA ARG A 282 33.70 -1.20 -12.41
C ARG A 282 33.88 -1.76 -10.98
N HIS A 283 34.42 -0.98 -10.04
CA HIS A 283 34.86 -1.48 -8.73
C HIS A 283 33.79 -1.41 -7.63
N HIS A 284 32.73 -0.62 -7.78
CA HIS A 284 31.78 -0.32 -6.70
C HIS A 284 30.54 -1.24 -6.64
N GLY A 285 30.09 -1.76 -7.78
CA GLY A 285 28.88 -2.59 -7.83
C GLY A 285 28.26 -2.60 -9.24
N PRO A 286 27.01 -3.11 -9.36
CA PRO A 286 26.30 -3.08 -10.63
C PRO A 286 25.94 -1.63 -11.00
N LEU A 287 26.38 -1.19 -12.18
CA LEU A 287 25.94 0.07 -12.76
C LEU A 287 24.52 -0.11 -13.30
N ARG A 288 23.56 0.63 -12.74
CA ARG A 288 22.12 0.58 -13.04
C ARG A 288 21.63 2.01 -13.31
N ASN A 289 21.94 2.53 -14.48
CA ASN A 289 21.61 3.90 -14.90
C ASN A 289 20.14 4.09 -15.28
N THR A 290 19.42 2.99 -15.54
CA THR A 290 18.02 3.01 -15.91
C THR A 290 17.17 2.24 -14.91
N THR A 291 15.90 2.60 -14.84
CA THR A 291 14.88 1.85 -14.11
C THR A 291 13.60 1.75 -14.94
N ARG A 292 12.79 0.75 -14.64
CA ARG A 292 11.50 0.53 -15.30
C ARG A 292 10.41 1.06 -14.41
N ARG A 293 9.58 1.93 -14.97
CA ARG A 293 8.38 2.43 -14.31
C ARG A 293 7.15 1.90 -15.03
N THR A 294 6.14 1.54 -14.26
CA THR A 294 4.80 1.36 -14.82
C THR A 294 4.26 2.72 -15.17
N HIS A 295 3.93 2.92 -16.43
CA HIS A 295 3.09 4.05 -16.80
C HIS A 295 1.62 3.60 -16.81
N ARG A 296 0.70 4.49 -16.47
CA ARG A 296 -0.73 4.16 -16.45
C ARG A 296 -1.26 3.70 -17.81
N TRP A 297 -0.63 4.10 -18.93
CA TRP A 297 -0.89 3.56 -20.29
C TRP A 297 -0.74 2.03 -20.39
N THR A 298 0.06 1.43 -19.51
CA THR A 298 0.27 -0.02 -19.45
C THR A 298 -0.94 -0.75 -18.83
N ARG A 299 -1.89 0.00 -18.21
CA ARG A 299 -3.18 -0.49 -17.68
C ARG A 299 -3.05 -1.76 -16.84
N VAL A 300 -2.14 -1.70 -15.87
CA VAL A 300 -1.76 -2.82 -15.00
C VAL A 300 -2.71 -2.86 -13.80
N HIS A 301 -3.36 -4.00 -13.53
CA HIS A 301 -4.18 -4.13 -12.32
C HIS A 301 -3.31 -4.14 -11.05
N ARG A 302 -3.94 -3.94 -9.88
CA ARG A 302 -3.26 -3.86 -8.57
C ARG A 302 -2.28 -5.02 -8.34
N HIS A 303 -2.71 -6.25 -8.63
CA HIS A 303 -1.96 -7.47 -8.38
C HIS A 303 -1.39 -8.13 -9.64
N ASP A 304 -1.21 -7.39 -10.73
CA ASP A 304 -0.43 -7.87 -11.88
C ASP A 304 1.06 -7.57 -11.67
N ASP A 305 1.94 -8.42 -12.24
CA ASP A 305 3.39 -8.15 -12.27
C ASP A 305 3.71 -7.05 -13.30
N ALA A 306 4.16 -5.92 -12.77
CA ALA A 306 4.56 -4.75 -13.51
C ALA A 306 5.80 -4.96 -14.40
N LEU A 307 6.75 -5.80 -13.96
CA LEU A 307 8.06 -5.95 -14.61
C LEU A 307 8.01 -6.85 -15.85
N GLU A 308 6.99 -7.71 -15.95
CA GLU A 308 6.76 -8.58 -17.11
C GLU A 308 6.13 -7.83 -18.29
N MET A 309 5.59 -6.62 -18.07
CA MET A 309 4.95 -5.81 -19.11
C MET A 309 5.97 -4.91 -19.84
N ARG A 310 5.68 -4.56 -21.10
CA ARG A 310 6.50 -3.62 -21.89
C ARG A 310 6.50 -2.24 -21.23
N THR A 311 7.50 -1.99 -20.39
CA THR A 311 7.75 -0.72 -19.70
C THR A 311 8.88 0.05 -20.39
N LEU A 312 8.81 1.38 -20.37
CA LEU A 312 9.89 2.24 -20.85
C LEU A 312 10.98 2.28 -19.78
N GLU A 313 12.24 2.19 -20.21
CA GLU A 313 13.39 2.42 -19.33
C GLU A 313 13.69 3.91 -19.28
N GLU A 314 13.62 4.48 -18.08
CA GLU A 314 13.94 5.89 -17.80
C GLU A 314 15.29 5.99 -17.08
N ARG A 315 15.99 7.11 -17.25
CA ARG A 315 17.20 7.39 -16.47
C ARG A 315 16.83 7.52 -14.99
N VAL A 316 17.60 6.88 -14.12
CA VAL A 316 17.36 6.90 -12.67
C VAL A 316 17.41 8.33 -12.13
N SER A 317 18.35 9.17 -12.57
CA SER A 317 18.41 10.58 -12.16
C SER A 317 17.13 11.36 -12.51
N THR A 318 16.60 11.17 -13.71
CA THR A 318 15.31 11.74 -14.13
C THR A 318 14.18 11.27 -13.21
N VAL A 319 14.10 9.95 -12.94
CA VAL A 319 13.08 9.36 -12.07
C VAL A 319 13.17 9.87 -10.63
N LEU A 320 14.37 10.08 -10.12
CA LEU A 320 14.57 10.57 -8.76
C LEU A 320 14.13 12.03 -8.63
N PHE A 321 14.50 12.88 -9.58
CA PHE A 321 14.53 14.33 -9.33
C PHE A 321 13.66 15.19 -10.25
N SER A 322 13.27 14.72 -11.44
CA SER A 322 12.59 15.60 -12.39
C SER A 322 11.13 15.81 -12.03
N ALA A 323 10.75 17.07 -11.86
CA ALA A 323 9.37 17.53 -11.75
C ALA A 323 8.88 18.23 -13.03
N GLU A 324 9.66 18.14 -14.10
CA GLU A 324 9.30 18.73 -15.40
C GLU A 324 8.13 17.98 -16.02
N ALA A 325 7.22 18.74 -16.63
CA ALA A 325 6.00 18.19 -17.22
C ALA A 325 6.26 17.06 -18.23
N ALA A 326 7.38 17.13 -18.94
CA ALA A 326 7.77 16.15 -19.96
C ALA A 326 8.17 14.78 -19.38
N ASP A 327 8.69 14.76 -18.14
CA ASP A 327 9.22 13.56 -17.49
C ASP A 327 8.18 12.93 -16.57
N LEU A 328 7.32 13.75 -15.95
CA LEU A 328 6.19 13.26 -15.17
C LEU A 328 5.08 12.67 -16.06
N GLY A 329 4.93 13.16 -17.28
CA GLY A 329 3.78 12.79 -18.11
C GLY A 329 2.46 13.16 -17.42
N LEU A 330 1.51 12.23 -17.35
CA LEU A 330 0.24 12.45 -16.65
C LEU A 330 0.20 12.00 -15.19
N TYR A 331 1.02 11.03 -14.78
CA TYR A 331 0.89 10.38 -13.45
C TYR A 331 2.24 10.05 -12.82
N GLY A 332 3.34 10.47 -13.45
CA GLY A 332 4.68 10.25 -12.95
C GLY A 332 4.96 11.15 -11.75
N LYS A 333 5.84 10.67 -10.88
CA LYS A 333 6.12 11.17 -9.55
C LYS A 333 7.63 11.14 -9.31
N PRO A 334 8.29 12.22 -8.83
CA PRO A 334 9.70 12.17 -8.45
C PRO A 334 9.91 11.20 -7.28
N MET A 335 10.94 10.35 -7.35
CA MET A 335 11.15 9.29 -6.37
C MET A 335 12.27 9.58 -5.35
N ALA A 336 12.83 10.79 -5.32
CA ALA A 336 13.96 11.10 -4.43
C ALA A 336 13.63 10.88 -2.94
N ARG A 337 12.40 11.19 -2.49
CA ARG A 337 11.96 10.95 -1.10
C ARG A 337 11.85 9.45 -0.77
N ASN A 338 11.65 8.58 -1.76
CA ASN A 338 11.71 7.12 -1.62
C ASN A 338 13.06 6.55 -2.09
N SER A 339 14.15 7.28 -1.84
CA SER A 339 15.50 6.85 -2.20
C SER A 339 16.53 7.28 -1.17
N GLN A 340 17.68 6.62 -1.17
CA GLN A 340 18.87 7.06 -0.47
C GLN A 340 20.04 7.06 -1.44
N ILE A 341 20.86 8.10 -1.40
CA ILE A 341 21.91 8.37 -2.39
C ILE A 341 23.20 8.73 -1.67
N TRP A 342 24.33 8.23 -2.15
CA TRP A 342 25.66 8.52 -1.61
C TRP A 342 26.69 8.73 -2.73
N THR A 343 27.79 9.39 -2.39
CA THR A 343 28.89 9.68 -3.31
C THR A 343 29.76 8.44 -3.56
N VAL A 344 30.65 8.51 -4.56
CA VAL A 344 31.66 7.48 -4.85
C VAL A 344 32.53 7.11 -3.64
N ASP A 345 32.78 8.07 -2.76
CA ASP A 345 33.58 7.92 -1.54
C ASP A 345 32.73 7.52 -0.31
N HIS A 346 31.46 7.14 -0.52
CA HIS A 346 30.54 6.65 0.50
C HIS A 346 30.19 7.69 1.58
N HIS A 347 30.08 8.97 1.18
CA HIS A 347 29.41 10.00 1.97
C HIS A 347 27.95 10.13 1.55
N LEU A 348 27.05 10.33 2.52
CA LEU A 348 25.64 10.53 2.31
C LEU A 348 25.42 11.80 1.47
N LEU A 349 24.64 11.66 0.39
CA LEU A 349 24.17 12.77 -0.41
C LEU A 349 22.71 13.10 -0.10
N LEU A 350 21.87 12.07 0.09
CA LEU A 350 20.45 12.22 0.37
C LEU A 350 19.91 11.04 1.19
N ASP A 351 19.27 11.32 2.33
CA ASP A 351 18.36 10.41 3.02
C ASP A 351 16.91 10.82 2.71
N GLY A 352 16.38 10.34 1.58
CA GLY A 352 15.11 10.81 1.02
C GLY A 352 13.93 10.86 2.00
N PRO A 353 13.66 9.81 2.78
CA PRO A 353 12.53 9.80 3.71
C PRO A 353 12.56 10.92 4.75
N ARG A 354 13.76 11.38 5.12
CA ARG A 354 13.98 12.46 6.10
C ARG A 354 14.36 13.80 5.44
N ALA A 355 14.44 13.85 4.12
CA ALA A 355 14.94 15.01 3.41
C ALA A 355 13.92 16.14 3.36
N ASP A 356 14.40 17.35 3.65
CA ASP A 356 13.69 18.58 3.34
C ASP A 356 13.96 19.06 1.89
N ARG A 357 13.28 20.13 1.50
CA ARG A 357 13.40 20.74 0.17
C ARG A 357 14.80 21.29 -0.14
N ASN A 358 15.53 21.76 0.87
CA ASN A 358 16.89 22.29 0.67
C ASN A 358 17.87 21.14 0.38
N GLN A 359 17.75 20.05 1.13
CA GLN A 359 18.54 18.82 0.93
C GLN A 359 18.26 18.19 -0.44
N LEU A 360 16.98 18.13 -0.85
CA LEU A 360 16.60 17.71 -2.20
C LEU A 360 17.25 18.59 -3.27
N THR A 361 17.15 19.91 -3.14
CA THR A 361 17.74 20.86 -4.10
C THR A 361 19.27 20.71 -4.20
N ALA A 362 19.95 20.54 -3.07
CA ALA A 362 21.39 20.32 -3.03
C ALA A 362 21.79 18.98 -3.69
N ALA A 363 21.02 17.91 -3.46
CA ALA A 363 21.23 16.62 -4.10
C ALA A 363 21.06 16.70 -5.62
N ILE A 364 20.02 17.40 -6.10
CA ILE A 364 19.79 17.68 -7.53
C ILE A 364 21.02 18.34 -8.15
N GLN A 365 21.44 19.48 -7.59
CA GLN A 365 22.61 20.22 -8.09
C GLN A 365 23.88 19.36 -8.11
N ARG A 366 24.06 18.50 -7.11
CA ARG A 366 25.24 17.63 -7.03
C ARG A 366 25.22 16.52 -8.09
N VAL A 367 24.06 15.95 -8.37
CA VAL A 367 23.89 14.89 -9.39
C VAL A 367 24.00 15.49 -10.80
N ASP A 368 23.38 16.65 -11.04
CA ASP A 368 23.44 17.38 -12.32
C ASP A 368 24.88 17.80 -12.69
N ALA A 369 25.73 18.06 -11.68
CA ALA A 369 27.15 18.35 -11.89
C ALA A 369 27.97 17.14 -12.41
N GLY A 370 27.35 15.96 -12.51
CA GLY A 370 27.95 14.73 -13.00
C GLY A 370 28.77 13.97 -11.96
N GLY A 371 29.05 12.71 -12.28
CA GLY A 371 29.84 11.80 -11.45
C GLY A 371 29.18 10.44 -11.24
N MET A 372 29.69 9.71 -10.26
CA MET A 372 29.20 8.39 -9.89
C MET A 372 28.60 8.42 -8.49
N PHE A 373 27.39 7.89 -8.37
CA PHE A 373 26.61 7.89 -7.12
C PHE A 373 26.05 6.51 -6.87
N GLY A 374 26.11 6.06 -5.63
CA GLY A 374 25.39 4.87 -5.22
C GLY A 374 23.98 5.26 -4.79
N TYR A 375 23.02 4.36 -5.01
CA TYR A 375 21.64 4.59 -4.60
C TYR A 375 20.94 3.28 -4.23
N ARG A 376 19.91 3.40 -3.40
CA ARG A 376 18.83 2.42 -3.29
C ARG A 376 17.49 3.12 -3.34
N PHE A 377 16.50 2.54 -4.03
CA PHE A 377 15.12 2.86 -3.72
C PHE A 377 14.82 2.34 -2.31
N HIS A 378 14.23 3.20 -1.49
CA HIS A 378 13.98 2.97 -0.08
C HIS A 378 12.56 3.41 0.25
N TYR A 379 11.68 2.42 0.40
CA TYR A 379 10.34 2.63 0.91
C TYR A 379 10.38 2.45 2.43
N PRO A 380 9.85 3.38 3.22
CA PRO A 380 9.94 3.31 4.68
C PRO A 380 9.38 2.00 5.24
N ALA A 381 10.08 1.43 6.22
CA ALA A 381 9.66 0.25 6.96
C ALA A 381 8.33 0.48 7.70
N MET A 382 7.55 -0.59 7.91
CA MET A 382 6.30 -0.52 8.65
C MET A 382 6.51 0.05 10.05
N ARG A 383 5.48 0.75 10.55
CA ARG A 383 5.54 1.40 11.86
C ARG A 383 4.44 0.92 12.79
N ALA A 384 4.79 0.72 14.06
CA ALA A 384 3.83 0.62 15.16
C ALA A 384 4.02 1.83 16.08
N GLY A 385 3.06 2.75 16.04
CA GLY A 385 3.25 4.08 16.63
C GLY A 385 4.42 4.80 15.97
N ARG A 386 5.43 5.18 16.78
CA ARG A 386 6.66 5.86 16.30
C ARG A 386 7.79 4.91 15.95
N HIS A 387 7.63 3.61 16.20
CA HIS A 387 8.73 2.66 16.04
C HIS A 387 8.73 2.04 14.65
N GLU A 388 9.89 1.96 14.02
CA GLU A 388 10.10 1.23 12.75
C GLU A 388 10.39 -0.23 13.03
N LEU A 389 9.66 -1.13 12.37
CA LEU A 389 9.79 -2.57 12.62
C LEU A 389 10.60 -3.25 11.53
N TYR A 390 11.57 -4.05 11.95
CA TYR A 390 12.35 -4.92 11.07
C TYR A 390 12.34 -6.34 11.63
N TRP A 391 11.96 -7.30 10.79
CA TRP A 391 12.14 -8.71 11.06
C TRP A 391 13.52 -9.14 10.58
N HIS A 392 14.37 -9.51 11.54
CA HIS A 392 15.67 -10.13 11.30
C HIS A 392 15.50 -11.63 11.15
N ARG A 393 15.13 -12.07 9.94
CA ARG A 393 14.83 -13.47 9.61
C ARG A 393 16.07 -14.18 9.06
N PRO A 394 16.63 -15.18 9.77
CA PRO A 394 17.67 -16.06 9.24
C PRO A 394 17.26 -16.77 7.94
N LEU A 395 18.04 -16.58 6.90
CA LEU A 395 18.02 -17.38 5.68
C LEU A 395 19.08 -18.48 5.79
N VAL A 396 18.62 -19.73 5.71
CA VAL A 396 19.48 -20.92 5.76
C VAL A 396 19.40 -21.65 4.43
N ALA A 397 20.54 -21.74 3.74
CA ALA A 397 20.63 -22.35 2.42
C ALA A 397 22.02 -22.94 2.17
N TRP A 398 22.16 -23.82 1.19
CA TRP A 398 23.46 -24.38 0.79
C TRP A 398 23.48 -24.71 -0.70
N PHE A 399 24.67 -24.87 -1.27
CA PHE A 399 24.85 -25.43 -2.59
C PHE A 399 24.79 -26.96 -2.53
N SER A 400 23.79 -27.54 -3.19
CA SER A 400 23.63 -28.99 -3.30
C SER A 400 24.39 -29.53 -4.51
N PRO A 401 25.38 -30.42 -4.31
CA PRO A 401 26.07 -31.07 -5.42
C PRO A 401 25.15 -31.96 -6.27
N LYS A 402 24.07 -32.48 -5.66
CA LYS A 402 23.10 -33.36 -6.33
C LYS A 402 22.29 -32.59 -7.37
N THR A 403 21.74 -31.44 -6.97
CA THR A 403 20.89 -30.63 -7.84
C THR A 403 21.67 -29.54 -8.60
N LYS A 404 22.93 -29.31 -8.23
CA LYS A 404 23.81 -28.24 -8.74
C LYS A 404 23.17 -26.85 -8.58
N ARG A 405 22.36 -26.67 -7.54
CA ARG A 405 21.60 -25.45 -7.24
C ARG A 405 21.63 -25.16 -5.74
N GLY A 406 21.19 -23.95 -5.37
CA GLY A 406 20.91 -23.61 -3.98
C GLY A 406 19.65 -24.30 -3.49
N GLU A 407 19.76 -24.98 -2.35
CA GLU A 407 18.66 -25.57 -1.58
C GLU A 407 18.51 -24.82 -0.26
N LEU A 408 17.27 -24.74 0.25
CA LEU A 408 16.93 -24.04 1.49
C LEU A 408 16.52 -25.03 2.57
N LEU A 409 16.67 -24.61 3.83
CA LEU A 409 16.08 -25.31 4.96
C LEU A 409 14.75 -24.63 5.32
N ASP A 410 13.64 -25.34 5.13
CA ASP A 410 12.28 -24.79 5.26
C ASP A 410 11.90 -24.42 6.71
N ASP A 411 12.55 -25.00 7.71
CA ASP A 411 12.32 -24.79 9.14
C ASP A 411 13.45 -24.01 9.83
N ALA A 412 14.05 -23.05 9.12
CA ALA A 412 15.05 -22.15 9.67
C ALA A 412 14.55 -21.39 10.92
N PRO A 413 15.44 -21.05 11.88
CA PRO A 413 15.07 -20.24 13.03
C PRO A 413 14.46 -18.91 12.59
N LEU A 414 13.42 -18.46 13.30
CA LEU A 414 12.70 -17.24 12.93
C LEU A 414 13.45 -15.95 13.28
N GLY A 415 14.47 -16.02 14.14
CA GLY A 415 15.19 -14.86 14.63
C GLY A 415 14.32 -13.96 15.50
N MET A 416 14.35 -12.66 15.25
CA MET A 416 13.69 -11.65 16.10
C MET A 416 13.15 -10.47 15.29
N ILE A 417 12.22 -9.72 15.86
CA ILE A 417 11.76 -8.44 15.31
C ILE A 417 12.25 -7.32 16.21
N THR A 418 12.75 -6.23 15.63
CA THR A 418 13.12 -5.01 16.35
C THR A 418 12.12 -3.90 16.05
N ALA A 419 11.71 -3.18 17.08
CA ALA A 419 10.94 -1.93 16.96
C ALA A 419 11.83 -0.75 17.36
N TYR A 420 12.40 -0.05 16.37
CA TYR A 420 13.36 1.05 16.58
C TYR A 420 12.69 2.39 16.81
N ASP A 421 13.14 3.15 17.81
CA ASP A 421 12.81 4.56 17.97
C ASP A 421 13.61 5.46 17.00
N GLU A 422 13.40 6.78 17.07
CA GLU A 422 14.09 7.76 16.22
C GLU A 422 15.61 7.86 16.50
N LYS A 423 16.07 7.40 17.67
CA LYS A 423 17.48 7.33 18.06
C LYS A 423 18.10 5.97 17.74
N HIS A 424 17.36 5.09 17.07
CA HIS A 424 17.74 3.72 16.73
C HIS A 424 18.00 2.83 17.95
N HIS A 425 17.41 3.12 19.10
CA HIS A 425 17.24 2.11 20.15
C HIS A 425 16.06 1.21 19.80
N TYR A 426 16.12 -0.08 20.13
CA TYR A 426 15.03 -0.99 19.83
C TYR A 426 14.50 -1.74 21.03
N ILE A 427 13.21 -2.07 20.93
CA ILE A 427 12.56 -3.11 21.72
C ILE A 427 12.51 -4.38 20.87
N GLU A 428 12.76 -5.52 21.50
CA GLU A 428 12.66 -6.83 20.85
C GLU A 428 11.22 -7.36 20.92
N LEU A 429 10.73 -7.83 19.78
CA LEU A 429 9.48 -8.55 19.60
C LEU A 429 9.78 -9.95 19.06
N THR A 430 8.90 -10.91 19.34
CA THR A 430 9.07 -12.29 18.88
C THR A 430 8.16 -12.58 17.68
N PRO A 431 8.68 -13.04 16.54
CA PRO A 431 7.84 -13.48 15.43
C PRO A 431 6.99 -14.70 15.82
N ARG A 432 5.71 -14.68 15.44
CA ARG A 432 4.72 -15.74 15.67
C ARG A 432 4.11 -16.18 14.35
N LEU A 433 4.62 -17.28 13.78
CA LEU A 433 3.92 -17.93 12.67
C LEU A 433 2.56 -18.43 13.18
N LEU A 434 1.48 -17.90 12.60
CA LEU A 434 0.14 -18.38 12.89
C LEU A 434 -0.07 -19.74 12.23
N ASP A 435 -0.91 -20.56 12.86
CA ASP A 435 -1.20 -21.91 12.38
C ASP A 435 -2.69 -22.28 12.52
N ARG A 436 -3.55 -21.41 12.00
CA ARG A 436 -5.00 -21.53 12.07
C ARG A 436 -5.48 -22.51 11.00
N ALA A 437 -6.01 -23.65 11.46
CA ALA A 437 -6.40 -24.76 10.59
C ALA A 437 -7.30 -24.38 9.40
N PRO A 438 -8.33 -23.52 9.53
CA PRO A 438 -9.19 -23.18 8.39
C PRO A 438 -8.45 -22.39 7.29
N HIS A 439 -7.54 -21.50 7.68
CA HIS A 439 -6.71 -20.73 6.76
C HIS A 439 -5.71 -21.63 6.03
N ARG A 440 -5.04 -22.53 6.77
CA ARG A 440 -4.10 -23.50 6.21
C ARG A 440 -4.78 -24.43 5.21
N LEU A 441 -5.94 -24.97 5.56
CA LEU A 441 -6.71 -25.86 4.69
C LEU A 441 -7.12 -25.16 3.38
N ALA A 442 -7.42 -23.87 3.43
CA ALA A 442 -7.71 -23.08 2.23
C ALA A 442 -6.48 -22.96 1.31
N ILE A 443 -5.31 -22.68 1.88
CA ILE A 443 -4.05 -22.58 1.14
C ILE A 443 -3.66 -23.93 0.53
N GLU A 444 -3.77 -25.02 1.30
CA GLU A 444 -3.44 -26.37 0.85
C GLU A 444 -4.40 -26.86 -0.25
N SER A 445 -5.70 -26.54 -0.14
CA SER A 445 -6.72 -27.02 -1.09
C SER A 445 -6.70 -26.28 -2.42
N PHE A 446 -6.42 -24.98 -2.39
CA PHE A 446 -6.66 -24.10 -3.54
C PHE A 446 -5.42 -23.33 -3.99
N GLY A 447 -4.34 -23.33 -3.20
CA GLY A 447 -3.13 -22.57 -3.49
C GLY A 447 -3.45 -21.08 -3.70
N ARG A 448 -2.94 -20.51 -4.80
CA ARG A 448 -3.17 -19.11 -5.17
C ARG A 448 -4.35 -18.99 -6.11
N SER A 449 -5.56 -19.20 -5.60
CA SER A 449 -6.79 -19.05 -6.38
C SER A 449 -7.74 -18.02 -5.79
N ARG A 450 -8.78 -17.70 -6.55
CA ARG A 450 -9.89 -16.87 -6.11
C ARG A 450 -10.63 -17.50 -4.92
N GLU A 451 -10.71 -18.82 -4.88
CA GLU A 451 -11.35 -19.57 -3.80
C GLU A 451 -10.59 -19.37 -2.48
N THR A 452 -9.26 -19.38 -2.48
CA THR A 452 -8.46 -19.00 -1.30
C THR A 452 -8.80 -17.59 -0.79
N SER A 453 -8.91 -16.62 -1.68
CA SER A 453 -9.29 -15.24 -1.32
C SER A 453 -10.72 -15.16 -0.76
N ASN A 454 -11.66 -15.90 -1.34
CA ASN A 454 -13.05 -15.95 -0.85
C ASN A 454 -13.13 -16.52 0.57
N VAL A 455 -12.43 -17.63 0.85
CA VAL A 455 -12.36 -18.20 2.20
C VAL A 455 -11.68 -17.23 3.17
N HIS A 456 -10.55 -16.62 2.77
CA HIS A 456 -9.82 -15.67 3.59
C HIS A 456 -10.72 -14.52 4.06
N LYS A 457 -11.48 -13.91 3.15
CA LYS A 457 -12.39 -12.81 3.49
C LYS A 457 -13.45 -13.19 4.52
N ILE A 458 -14.05 -14.38 4.41
CA ILE A 458 -15.04 -14.86 5.40
C ILE A 458 -14.39 -15.01 6.78
N LEU A 459 -13.24 -15.67 6.84
CA LEU A 459 -12.54 -15.95 8.09
C LEU A 459 -12.03 -14.65 8.76
N GLU A 460 -11.37 -13.78 8.00
CA GLU A 460 -10.84 -12.51 8.50
C GLU A 460 -11.99 -11.60 9.01
N CYS A 461 -13.08 -11.49 8.26
CA CYS A 461 -14.24 -10.70 8.68
C CYS A 461 -14.91 -11.28 9.92
N TRP A 462 -14.98 -12.61 10.03
CA TRP A 462 -15.49 -13.29 11.23
C TRP A 462 -14.61 -13.02 12.45
N GLU A 463 -13.28 -13.08 12.30
CA GLU A 463 -12.33 -12.77 13.38
C GLU A 463 -12.40 -11.30 13.80
N LEU A 464 -12.45 -10.37 12.85
CA LEU A 464 -12.61 -8.92 13.10
C LEU A 464 -13.92 -8.59 13.83
N ASP A 465 -14.98 -9.34 13.55
CA ASP A 465 -16.28 -9.18 14.20
C ASP A 465 -16.39 -9.91 15.55
N GLY A 466 -15.24 -10.23 16.17
CA GLY A 466 -15.15 -10.90 17.46
C GLY A 466 -15.64 -12.34 17.42
N LYS A 467 -15.48 -13.02 16.28
CA LYS A 467 -15.91 -14.40 16.03
C LYS A 467 -17.43 -14.61 16.17
N ARG A 468 -18.21 -13.55 15.97
CA ARG A 468 -19.67 -13.64 15.87
C ARG A 468 -20.09 -14.12 14.48
N PRO A 469 -21.06 -15.04 14.36
CA PRO A 469 -21.49 -15.52 13.04
C PRO A 469 -21.94 -14.37 12.14
N LEU A 470 -21.41 -14.32 10.92
CA LEU A 470 -21.75 -13.31 9.92
C LEU A 470 -23.16 -13.55 9.37
N ASP A 471 -23.91 -12.48 9.10
CA ASP A 471 -25.18 -12.59 8.36
C ASP A 471 -24.93 -13.24 6.98
N PRO A 472 -25.75 -14.22 6.55
CA PRO A 472 -25.58 -14.89 5.26
C PRO A 472 -25.57 -13.96 4.04
N SER A 473 -26.36 -12.89 4.04
CA SER A 473 -26.36 -11.96 2.91
C SER A 473 -25.08 -11.14 2.87
N PHE A 474 -24.56 -10.75 4.05
CA PHE A 474 -23.26 -10.10 4.18
C PHE A 474 -22.12 -11.04 3.77
N ALA A 475 -22.12 -12.28 4.26
CA ALA A 475 -21.17 -13.30 3.85
C ALA A 475 -21.19 -13.50 2.32
N ARG A 476 -22.37 -13.59 1.71
CA ARG A 476 -22.52 -13.70 0.25
C ARG A 476 -21.93 -12.50 -0.50
N SER A 477 -22.04 -11.30 0.05
CA SER A 477 -21.51 -10.07 -0.55
C SER A 477 -19.98 -9.98 -0.51
N LEU A 478 -19.33 -10.71 0.40
CA LEU A 478 -17.86 -10.83 0.46
C LEU A 478 -17.32 -11.75 -0.64
N LEU A 479 -18.16 -12.62 -1.23
CA LEU A 479 -17.71 -13.67 -2.15
C LEU A 479 -17.72 -13.20 -3.60
N ARG A 480 -16.62 -13.45 -4.30
CA ARG A 480 -16.53 -13.26 -5.75
C ARG A 480 -16.86 -14.57 -6.46
N ILE A 481 -18.15 -14.88 -6.51
CA ILE A 481 -18.72 -16.07 -7.15
C ILE A 481 -19.83 -15.66 -8.16
N PRO A 482 -20.18 -16.50 -9.14
CA PRO A 482 -21.25 -16.21 -10.10
C PRO A 482 -22.53 -15.70 -9.43
N LYS A 483 -23.21 -14.72 -10.04
CA LYS A 483 -24.42 -14.09 -9.47
C LYS A 483 -25.54 -15.07 -9.16
N ALA A 484 -25.68 -16.11 -10.00
CA ALA A 484 -26.69 -17.15 -9.82
C ALA A 484 -26.34 -18.14 -8.70
N GLN A 485 -25.06 -18.24 -8.33
CA GLN A 485 -24.62 -19.14 -7.28
C GLN A 485 -24.93 -18.52 -5.91
N THR A 486 -25.62 -19.32 -5.10
CA THR A 486 -25.97 -19.00 -3.72
C THR A 486 -24.78 -19.24 -2.79
N LEU A 487 -24.88 -18.72 -1.56
CA LEU A 487 -23.88 -18.99 -0.53
C LEU A 487 -23.83 -20.48 -0.17
N ASP A 488 -24.98 -21.12 -0.04
CA ASP A 488 -25.06 -22.54 0.34
C ASP A 488 -24.47 -23.45 -0.74
N GLU A 489 -24.78 -23.21 -2.02
CA GLU A 489 -24.18 -23.95 -3.14
C GLU A 489 -22.65 -23.81 -3.14
N TRP A 490 -22.13 -22.60 -2.92
CA TRP A 490 -20.69 -22.41 -2.85
C TRP A 490 -20.07 -23.14 -1.65
N LEU A 491 -20.71 -23.11 -0.47
CA LEU A 491 -20.25 -23.82 0.72
C LEU A 491 -20.25 -25.35 0.52
N ASP A 492 -21.21 -25.88 -0.23
CA ASP A 492 -21.31 -27.32 -0.56
C ASP A 492 -20.24 -27.78 -1.56
N GLU A 493 -19.70 -26.87 -2.38
CA GLU A 493 -18.62 -27.15 -3.33
C GLU A 493 -17.22 -27.19 -2.68
N LEU A 494 -17.08 -26.70 -1.44
CA LEU A 494 -15.80 -26.69 -0.71
C LEU A 494 -15.44 -28.08 -0.15
N PRO A 495 -14.15 -28.34 0.16
CA PRO A 495 -13.76 -29.51 0.94
C PRO A 495 -14.63 -29.65 2.20
N PRO A 496 -15.20 -30.83 2.51
CA PRO A 496 -16.24 -30.97 3.53
C PRO A 496 -15.88 -30.37 4.90
N ALA A 497 -14.64 -30.55 5.35
CA ALA A 497 -14.15 -29.98 6.61
C ALA A 497 -14.13 -28.44 6.59
N LEU A 498 -13.73 -27.84 5.46
CA LEU A 498 -13.71 -26.38 5.29
C LEU A 498 -15.12 -25.81 5.14
N GLY A 499 -15.97 -26.45 4.34
CA GLY A 499 -17.37 -26.04 4.18
C GLY A 499 -18.13 -26.05 5.52
N ALA A 500 -17.95 -27.11 6.32
CA ALA A 500 -18.50 -27.19 7.68
C ALA A 500 -17.98 -26.07 8.58
N GLU A 501 -16.69 -25.72 8.50
CA GLU A 501 -16.11 -24.64 9.28
C GLU A 501 -16.69 -23.27 8.93
N LEU A 502 -16.76 -22.96 7.64
CA LEU A 502 -17.30 -21.68 7.18
C LEU A 502 -18.79 -21.56 7.50
N ARG A 503 -19.54 -22.67 7.51
CA ARG A 503 -20.93 -22.71 8.01
C ARG A 503 -21.05 -22.37 9.49
N ARG A 504 -19.99 -22.48 10.31
CA ARG A 504 -19.98 -21.98 11.70
C ARG A 504 -19.66 -20.49 11.77
N CYS A 505 -18.83 -20.01 10.85
CA CYS A 505 -18.48 -18.60 10.72
C CYS A 505 -19.64 -17.75 10.17
N VAL A 506 -20.54 -18.37 9.41
CA VAL A 506 -21.75 -17.77 8.87
C VAL A 506 -22.96 -18.23 9.69
N GLY A 507 -23.84 -17.31 10.10
CA GLY A 507 -25.07 -17.67 10.80
C GLY A 507 -26.11 -18.32 9.89
N SER A 508 -27.26 -18.69 10.45
CA SER A 508 -28.44 -19.18 9.70
C SER A 508 -29.56 -18.13 9.57
N GLY A 509 -29.35 -16.95 10.14
CA GLY A 509 -30.34 -15.87 10.18
C GLY A 509 -30.60 -15.25 8.81
N ARG A 510 -31.74 -14.56 8.69
CA ARG A 510 -31.99 -13.63 7.58
C ARG A 510 -32.14 -12.24 8.17
N LEU A 511 -31.59 -11.22 7.49
CA LEU A 511 -31.87 -9.83 7.80
C LEU A 511 -33.38 -9.59 7.94
N LYS A 512 -33.78 -9.10 9.10
CA LYS A 512 -35.18 -8.71 9.33
C LYS A 512 -35.46 -7.43 8.55
N PRO A 513 -36.61 -7.31 7.87
CA PRO A 513 -36.98 -6.08 7.19
C PRO A 513 -37.01 -4.91 8.17
N ALA A 514 -36.09 -3.96 7.99
CA ALA A 514 -36.09 -2.71 8.73
C ALA A 514 -36.86 -1.65 7.93
N ALA A 515 -37.49 -0.70 8.64
CA ALA A 515 -38.06 0.48 7.99
C ALA A 515 -36.96 1.27 7.29
N THR A 516 -37.26 1.80 6.11
CA THR A 516 -36.35 2.64 5.31
C THR A 516 -36.50 4.10 5.71
N LEU A 517 -35.43 4.87 5.73
CA LEU A 517 -35.44 6.27 6.17
C LEU A 517 -35.61 7.26 5.00
N THR A 518 -35.05 6.92 3.84
CA THR A 518 -34.84 7.87 2.73
C THR A 518 -35.42 7.39 1.39
N PHE A 519 -35.67 6.08 1.23
CA PHE A 519 -36.11 5.50 -0.04
C PHE A 519 -37.42 6.08 -0.58
N ASP A 520 -38.35 6.52 0.26
CA ASP A 520 -39.57 7.21 -0.20
C ASP A 520 -39.26 8.51 -0.97
N SER A 521 -38.10 9.12 -0.73
CA SER A 521 -37.63 10.33 -1.42
C SER A 521 -36.69 10.04 -2.58
N THR A 522 -35.89 8.96 -2.50
CA THR A 522 -34.87 8.63 -3.51
C THR A 522 -35.36 7.66 -4.58
N ALA A 523 -36.31 6.76 -4.27
CA ALA A 523 -36.92 5.83 -5.23
C ALA A 523 -38.04 6.51 -6.06
N THR A 524 -37.78 7.70 -6.60
CA THR A 524 -38.75 8.50 -7.35
C THR A 524 -38.19 8.99 -8.68
N ARG A 525 -39.06 9.16 -9.67
CA ARG A 525 -38.66 9.74 -10.96
C ARG A 525 -38.17 11.19 -10.83
N GLY A 526 -38.69 11.92 -9.85
CA GLY A 526 -38.24 13.27 -9.53
C GLY A 526 -36.79 13.30 -9.07
N PHE A 527 -36.40 12.35 -8.22
CA PHE A 527 -35.00 12.18 -7.80
C PHE A 527 -34.08 11.88 -8.98
N GLU A 528 -34.39 10.85 -9.78
CA GLU A 528 -33.63 10.48 -10.99
C GLU A 528 -33.44 11.67 -11.94
N THR A 529 -34.51 12.44 -12.18
CA THR A 529 -34.47 13.58 -13.11
C THR A 529 -33.59 14.70 -12.58
N ARG A 530 -33.65 14.99 -11.27
CA ARG A 530 -32.76 15.99 -10.64
C ARG A 530 -31.32 15.52 -10.69
N TYR A 531 -31.06 14.26 -10.35
CA TYR A 531 -29.73 13.68 -10.36
C TYR A 531 -29.07 13.84 -11.73
N TRP A 532 -29.73 13.37 -12.79
CA TRP A 532 -29.27 13.54 -14.18
C TRP A 532 -28.96 14.99 -14.54
N LYS A 533 -29.87 15.92 -14.23
CA LYS A 533 -29.73 17.33 -14.58
C LYS A 533 -28.61 18.02 -13.79
N THR A 534 -28.39 17.62 -12.54
CA THR A 534 -27.30 18.14 -11.72
C THR A 534 -25.96 17.70 -12.30
N ILE A 535 -25.76 16.41 -12.59
CA ILE A 535 -24.53 15.93 -13.24
C ILE A 535 -24.29 16.68 -14.55
N ALA A 536 -25.30 16.75 -15.43
CA ALA A 536 -25.16 17.43 -16.72
C ALA A 536 -24.75 18.91 -16.59
N ARG A 537 -25.22 19.60 -15.55
CA ARG A 537 -24.88 21.00 -15.29
C ARG A 537 -23.44 21.16 -14.77
N LEU A 538 -22.99 20.27 -13.89
CA LEU A 538 -21.64 20.32 -13.33
C LEU A 538 -20.60 19.90 -14.38
N ALA A 539 -20.88 18.82 -15.12
CA ALA A 539 -19.94 18.21 -16.04
C ALA A 539 -19.87 18.87 -17.43
N GLN A 540 -21.01 19.31 -17.96
CA GLN A 540 -21.12 19.83 -19.33
C GLN A 540 -21.74 21.23 -19.38
N GLY A 541 -21.77 21.93 -18.24
CA GLY A 541 -22.25 23.30 -18.14
C GLY A 541 -21.15 24.32 -18.39
N ARG A 542 -21.03 25.28 -17.47
CA ARG A 542 -20.12 26.43 -17.59
C ARG A 542 -18.72 26.21 -17.02
N PHE A 543 -18.49 25.08 -16.35
CA PHE A 543 -17.23 24.78 -15.67
C PHE A 543 -16.43 23.78 -16.53
N ILE A 544 -15.28 24.21 -17.03
CA ILE A 544 -14.45 23.46 -17.97
C ILE A 544 -13.11 23.11 -17.32
N ASN A 545 -12.37 24.10 -16.83
CA ASN A 545 -11.01 23.91 -16.28
C ASN A 545 -11.10 23.63 -14.77
N LYS A 546 -11.30 22.36 -14.40
CA LYS A 546 -11.66 21.91 -13.05
C LYS A 546 -10.61 21.02 -12.39
N ASP A 547 -9.41 20.91 -12.95
CA ASP A 547 -8.29 20.25 -12.26
C ASP A 547 -7.64 21.24 -11.27
N ASN A 548 -7.05 20.75 -10.17
CA ASN A 548 -6.37 21.63 -9.23
C ASN A 548 -5.09 22.27 -9.77
N ALA A 549 -4.42 21.63 -10.73
CA ALA A 549 -3.22 22.14 -11.37
C ALA A 549 -3.51 23.13 -12.52
N ASP A 550 -4.79 23.33 -12.88
CA ASP A 550 -5.15 24.22 -13.97
C ASP A 550 -4.81 25.70 -13.67
N LEU A 551 -4.34 26.48 -14.64
CA LEU A 551 -4.12 26.11 -16.04
C LEU A 551 -2.71 25.58 -16.26
N VAL A 552 -2.56 24.48 -16.98
CA VAL A 552 -1.23 24.00 -17.38
C VAL A 552 -0.62 24.93 -18.44
N LEU A 553 0.61 25.38 -18.19
CA LEU A 553 1.28 26.47 -18.91
C LEU A 553 2.03 26.04 -20.17
N ASP A 554 2.10 24.74 -20.48
CA ASP A 554 2.72 24.29 -21.72
C ASP A 554 1.97 24.78 -22.97
N ARG A 555 2.71 24.98 -24.05
CA ARG A 555 2.19 25.61 -25.28
C ARG A 555 1.03 24.81 -25.86
N GLU A 556 1.15 23.49 -25.86
CA GLU A 556 0.15 22.56 -26.36
C GLU A 556 -1.18 22.73 -25.63
N THR A 557 -1.14 22.80 -24.31
CA THR A 557 -2.31 22.98 -23.47
C THR A 557 -2.91 24.36 -23.65
N GLN A 558 -2.10 25.42 -23.54
CA GLN A 558 -2.58 26.79 -23.69
C GLN A 558 -3.28 27.03 -25.04
N SER A 559 -2.79 26.41 -26.11
CA SER A 559 -3.40 26.54 -27.45
C SER A 559 -4.73 25.79 -27.59
N ALA A 560 -5.04 24.87 -26.69
CA ALA A 560 -6.21 24.00 -26.73
C ALA A 560 -7.31 24.39 -25.73
N LEU A 561 -7.04 25.31 -24.81
CA LEU A 561 -8.01 25.80 -23.82
C LEU A 561 -9.15 26.56 -24.49
N VAL A 562 -10.36 26.38 -23.97
CA VAL A 562 -11.56 27.15 -24.40
C VAL A 562 -11.53 28.56 -23.81
N HIS A 563 -11.02 28.70 -22.58
CA HIS A 563 -10.76 29.98 -21.92
C HIS A 563 -9.58 29.84 -20.95
N HIS A 564 -8.96 30.97 -20.63
CA HIS A 564 -7.75 31.03 -19.80
C HIS A 564 -8.07 31.51 -18.37
N HIS A 565 -8.93 30.76 -17.69
CA HIS A 565 -9.09 30.85 -16.23
C HIS A 565 -9.50 29.49 -15.66
N ARG A 566 -9.09 29.20 -14.42
CA ARG A 566 -9.55 28.04 -13.65
C ARG A 566 -11.00 28.27 -13.22
N ASP A 567 -11.80 27.21 -13.23
CA ASP A 567 -13.22 27.23 -12.85
C ASP A 567 -13.50 26.61 -11.49
N LEU A 568 -12.50 25.99 -10.86
CA LEU A 568 -12.68 25.23 -9.62
C LEU A 568 -13.22 26.10 -8.47
N GLU A 569 -12.73 27.35 -8.35
CA GLU A 569 -13.19 28.29 -7.34
C GLU A 569 -14.66 28.68 -7.59
N ARG A 570 -15.04 28.88 -8.85
CA ARG A 570 -16.43 29.19 -9.22
C ARG A 570 -17.37 28.01 -9.03
N LEU A 571 -16.85 26.78 -9.19
CA LEU A 571 -17.58 25.56 -8.91
C LEU A 571 -17.81 25.43 -7.39
N ALA A 572 -16.79 25.65 -6.56
CA ALA A 572 -16.93 25.67 -5.12
C ALA A 572 -17.93 26.74 -4.63
N ASP A 573 -17.87 27.95 -5.19
CA ASP A 573 -18.86 29.01 -4.88
C ASP A 573 -20.28 28.58 -5.28
N HIS A 574 -20.44 27.88 -6.41
CA HIS A 574 -21.73 27.36 -6.84
C HIS A 574 -22.31 26.31 -5.87
N LEU A 575 -21.45 25.45 -5.32
CA LEU A 575 -21.85 24.47 -4.32
C LEU A 575 -22.25 25.15 -3.00
N LEU A 576 -21.47 26.13 -2.52
CA LEU A 576 -21.82 26.92 -1.33
C LEU A 576 -23.14 27.67 -1.52
N ASP A 577 -23.32 28.38 -2.64
CA ASP A 577 -24.58 29.09 -2.96
C ASP A 577 -25.78 28.13 -2.93
N TYR A 578 -25.61 26.89 -3.42
CA TYR A 578 -26.65 25.87 -3.37
C TYR A 578 -27.03 25.51 -1.93
N TYR A 579 -26.05 25.23 -1.06
CA TYR A 579 -26.33 24.85 0.33
C TYR A 579 -26.87 26.01 1.17
N GLU A 580 -26.39 27.23 0.95
CA GLU A 580 -26.94 28.44 1.55
C GLU A 580 -28.42 28.64 1.17
N SER A 581 -28.79 28.32 -0.08
CA SER A 581 -30.20 28.37 -0.53
C SER A 581 -31.13 27.36 0.14
N LEU A 582 -30.58 26.35 0.83
CA LEU A 582 -31.32 25.37 1.62
C LEU A 582 -31.39 25.72 3.11
N ASP A 583 -30.86 26.89 3.50
CA ASP A 583 -30.62 27.29 4.89
C ASP A 583 -29.72 26.31 5.67
N ALA A 584 -28.77 25.66 4.98
CA ALA A 584 -27.83 24.74 5.60
C ALA A 584 -26.63 25.51 6.20
N THR A 585 -26.12 25.04 7.35
CA THR A 585 -24.85 25.55 7.86
C THR A 585 -23.72 25.01 7.00
N CYS A 586 -23.06 25.87 6.22
CA CYS A 586 -21.98 25.46 5.34
C CYS A 586 -20.81 26.46 5.35
N GLY A 587 -19.66 25.99 4.88
CA GLY A 587 -18.42 26.74 4.86
C GLY A 587 -17.30 25.99 4.16
N TRP A 588 -16.07 26.46 4.31
CA TRP A 588 -14.88 25.79 3.78
C TRP A 588 -13.73 25.71 4.78
N LEU A 589 -12.84 24.75 4.54
CA LEU A 589 -11.57 24.60 5.22
C LEU A 589 -10.47 25.04 4.25
N PRO A 590 -9.81 26.19 4.46
CA PRO A 590 -8.79 26.69 3.55
C PRO A 590 -7.46 25.96 3.75
N PHE A 591 -6.77 25.64 2.65
CA PHE A 591 -5.41 25.08 2.67
C PHE A 591 -4.61 25.46 1.44
N HIS A 592 -3.34 25.06 1.42
CA HIS A 592 -2.39 25.37 0.36
C HIS A 592 -1.60 24.13 -0.04
N TRP A 593 -1.07 24.13 -1.26
CA TRP A 593 -0.19 23.06 -1.73
C TRP A 593 1.11 23.08 -0.92
N GLN A 594 1.48 21.92 -0.40
CA GLN A 594 2.74 21.73 0.30
C GLN A 594 3.55 20.66 -0.41
N THR A 595 4.34 21.10 -1.39
CA THR A 595 5.13 20.22 -2.26
C THR A 595 6.62 20.31 -1.96
N ASP A 596 7.30 19.17 -2.04
CA ASP A 596 8.75 19.07 -1.99
C ASP A 596 9.38 19.50 -3.33
N PHE A 597 8.62 19.38 -4.42
CA PHE A 597 9.06 19.74 -5.77
C PHE A 597 8.34 20.97 -6.33
N ASN A 598 8.94 21.59 -7.35
CA ASN A 598 8.38 22.73 -8.05
C ASN A 598 7.63 22.28 -9.30
N PHE A 599 6.31 22.45 -9.33
CA PHE A 599 5.49 22.18 -10.52
C PHE A 599 5.30 23.46 -11.34
N ARG A 600 6.39 24.01 -11.89
CA ARG A 600 6.39 25.31 -12.61
C ARG A 600 5.55 25.34 -13.89
N TRP A 601 5.08 24.19 -14.33
CA TRP A 601 4.18 24.04 -15.46
C TRP A 601 2.70 24.10 -15.06
N SER A 602 2.39 24.04 -13.76
CA SER A 602 1.03 24.10 -13.20
C SER A 602 0.70 25.54 -12.80
N GLY A 603 -0.32 26.12 -13.45
CA GLY A 603 -0.82 27.45 -13.14
C GLY A 603 -1.39 27.49 -11.73
N GLY A 604 -2.26 26.55 -11.38
CA GLY A 604 -2.89 26.46 -10.06
C GLY A 604 -1.85 26.38 -8.94
N TRP A 605 -0.82 25.54 -9.11
CA TRP A 605 0.29 25.48 -8.15
C TRP A 605 1.02 26.83 -8.04
N ILE A 606 1.33 27.51 -9.14
CA ILE A 606 1.99 28.83 -9.09
C ILE A 606 1.13 29.87 -8.37
N GLU A 607 -0.17 29.92 -8.66
CA GLU A 607 -1.07 30.89 -8.03
C GLU A 607 -1.17 30.65 -6.52
N ASP A 608 -1.24 29.38 -6.10
CA ASP A 608 -1.26 28.97 -4.70
C ASP A 608 0.03 29.34 -3.97
N GLN A 609 1.20 29.01 -4.55
CA GLN A 609 2.49 29.36 -3.97
C GLN A 609 2.71 30.88 -3.87
N GLN A 610 2.04 31.66 -4.73
CA GLN A 610 2.02 33.13 -4.69
C GLN A 610 0.92 33.70 -3.78
N ARG A 611 0.15 32.85 -3.09
CA ARG A 611 -0.98 33.22 -2.22
C ARG A 611 -2.06 34.04 -2.94
N ARG A 612 -2.23 33.81 -4.24
CA ARG A 612 -3.29 34.43 -5.05
C ARG A 612 -4.60 33.64 -4.98
N ILE A 613 -4.51 32.36 -4.66
CA ILE A 613 -5.63 31.46 -4.41
C ILE A 613 -5.40 30.68 -3.10
N GLU A 614 -6.47 30.05 -2.62
CA GLU A 614 -6.44 29.04 -1.58
C GLU A 614 -7.31 27.86 -2.04
N GLU A 615 -6.88 26.64 -1.72
CA GLU A 615 -7.68 25.44 -1.97
C GLU A 615 -8.74 25.29 -0.86
N ARG A 616 -9.89 24.68 -1.18
CA ARG A 616 -11.07 24.67 -0.31
C ARG A 616 -11.75 23.31 -0.28
N ASP A 617 -11.72 22.65 0.88
CA ASP A 617 -12.68 21.58 1.18
C ASP A 617 -13.96 22.22 1.69
N LEU A 618 -15.10 21.85 1.12
CA LEU A 618 -16.40 22.41 1.53
C LEU A 618 -17.05 21.48 2.55
N VAL A 619 -17.60 22.04 3.62
CA VAL A 619 -18.30 21.26 4.65
C VAL A 619 -19.69 21.83 4.89
N VAL A 620 -20.70 20.95 4.85
CA VAL A 620 -22.08 21.25 5.21
C VAL A 620 -22.43 20.46 6.46
N VAL A 621 -22.81 21.15 7.52
CA VAL A 621 -23.19 20.57 8.81
C VAL A 621 -24.70 20.46 8.90
N ILE A 622 -25.21 19.23 8.96
CA ILE A 622 -26.63 18.91 9.14
C ILE A 622 -26.82 18.39 10.57
N PRO A 623 -27.54 19.14 11.44
CA PRO A 623 -27.54 18.86 12.86
C PRO A 623 -28.32 17.60 13.24
N GLY A 624 -27.77 16.78 14.13
CA GLY A 624 -28.46 15.72 14.84
C GLY A 624 -28.78 16.09 16.28
N ARG A 625 -29.25 15.10 17.05
CA ARG A 625 -29.52 15.29 18.49
C ARG A 625 -28.23 15.47 19.31
N ASP A 626 -27.17 14.76 18.94
CA ASP A 626 -25.83 14.90 19.53
C ASP A 626 -24.89 15.62 18.56
N ARG A 627 -24.46 16.83 18.94
CA ARG A 627 -23.60 17.70 18.12
C ARG A 627 -22.11 17.39 18.30
N SER A 628 -21.74 16.53 19.24
CA SER A 628 -20.35 16.14 19.52
C SER A 628 -19.85 14.99 18.64
N ARG A 629 -20.72 14.45 17.79
CA ARG A 629 -20.45 13.32 16.90
C ARG A 629 -20.93 13.62 15.49
N ALA A 630 -20.22 13.13 14.48
CA ALA A 630 -20.60 13.28 13.09
C ALA A 630 -20.35 12.02 12.25
N VAL A 631 -21.19 11.80 11.25
CA VAL A 631 -20.94 10.88 10.13
C VAL A 631 -20.69 11.72 8.88
N ILE A 632 -19.64 11.39 8.13
CA ILE A 632 -19.28 12.10 6.91
C ILE A 632 -19.80 11.35 5.69
N MET A 633 -20.40 12.07 4.75
CA MET A 633 -20.60 11.65 3.36
C MET A 633 -19.77 12.56 2.47
N ALA A 634 -18.82 12.01 1.72
CA ALA A 634 -17.81 12.76 0.99
C ALA A 634 -17.75 12.39 -0.50
N ASP A 635 -17.28 13.33 -1.30
CA ASP A 635 -16.82 13.18 -2.69
C ASP A 635 -15.57 14.04 -2.91
N HIS A 636 -15.05 14.06 -4.14
CA HIS A 636 -14.19 15.13 -4.63
C HIS A 636 -14.87 15.86 -5.81
N TYR A 637 -14.62 17.17 -5.94
CA TYR A 637 -15.30 17.99 -6.96
C TYR A 637 -14.39 18.50 -8.09
N ASP A 638 -13.09 18.24 -8.00
CA ASP A 638 -12.12 18.37 -9.11
C ASP A 638 -12.21 17.20 -10.10
N THR A 639 -11.45 17.27 -11.19
CA THR A 639 -11.48 16.28 -12.28
C THR A 639 -10.08 15.98 -12.83
N ALA A 640 -9.80 14.73 -13.18
CA ALA A 640 -8.58 14.32 -13.88
C ALA A 640 -8.33 15.03 -15.22
N TYR A 641 -7.09 14.94 -15.69
CA TYR A 641 -6.73 15.21 -17.09
C TYR A 641 -7.14 14.10 -18.07
N MET A 642 -7.55 14.50 -19.28
CA MET A 642 -7.92 13.62 -20.39
C MET A 642 -6.71 12.85 -20.98
N GLU A 643 -6.53 11.60 -20.58
CA GLU A 643 -5.50 10.67 -21.08
C GLU A 643 -5.53 10.55 -22.61
N ASP A 644 -6.72 10.40 -23.21
CA ASP A 644 -6.84 10.19 -24.65
C ASP A 644 -6.40 11.41 -25.48
N LYS A 645 -6.42 12.62 -24.91
CA LYS A 645 -5.94 13.84 -25.57
C LYS A 645 -4.45 14.00 -25.40
N PHE A 646 -3.93 13.70 -24.22
CA PHE A 646 -2.50 13.73 -23.95
C PHE A 646 -1.74 12.69 -24.79
N GLY A 647 -2.29 11.48 -24.96
CA GLY A 647 -1.59 10.34 -25.58
C GLY A 647 -1.55 10.31 -27.11
N LYS A 648 -2.40 11.09 -27.79
CA LYS A 648 -2.61 11.00 -29.26
C LYS A 648 -1.44 11.47 -30.12
N ARG A 649 -0.44 12.15 -29.58
CA ARG A 649 0.70 12.66 -30.37
C ARG A 649 1.81 11.61 -30.45
N LYS A 650 2.44 11.46 -31.64
CA LYS A 650 3.59 10.55 -31.87
C LYS A 650 4.77 10.75 -30.89
N SER A 651 4.82 11.90 -30.20
CA SER A 651 5.79 12.25 -29.17
C SER A 651 5.37 11.89 -27.73
N GLY A 652 4.15 11.39 -27.50
CA GLY A 652 3.61 11.13 -26.16
C GLY A 652 3.31 12.39 -25.33
N ARG A 653 3.04 13.54 -25.98
CA ARG A 653 2.92 14.87 -25.34
C ARG A 653 1.81 15.73 -25.97
N GLY A 654 0.56 15.39 -25.73
CA GLY A 654 -0.63 16.18 -26.05
C GLY A 654 -0.99 17.17 -24.93
N PRO A 655 -2.06 17.97 -25.09
CA PRO A 655 -2.48 18.93 -24.08
C PRO A 655 -3.04 18.23 -22.83
N ARG A 656 -2.84 18.84 -21.65
CA ARG A 656 -3.48 18.47 -20.38
C ARG A 656 -4.77 19.25 -20.22
N LEU A 657 -5.89 18.64 -20.61
CA LEU A 657 -7.22 19.26 -20.52
C LEU A 657 -8.02 18.51 -19.46
N ALA A 658 -8.65 19.23 -18.54
CA ALA A 658 -9.53 18.64 -17.53
C ALA A 658 -10.68 17.87 -18.20
N ALA A 659 -10.97 16.67 -17.70
CA ALA A 659 -12.08 15.84 -18.14
C ALA A 659 -13.42 16.54 -17.84
N PRO A 660 -14.50 16.24 -18.60
CA PRO A 660 -15.80 16.81 -18.26
C PRO A 660 -16.29 16.32 -16.88
N GLY A 661 -15.87 15.13 -16.45
CA GLY A 661 -16.02 14.66 -15.07
C GLY A 661 -17.44 14.23 -14.71
N ALA A 662 -18.21 13.70 -15.67
CA ALA A 662 -19.60 13.37 -15.44
C ALA A 662 -19.75 12.23 -14.42
N ASP A 663 -18.98 11.17 -14.59
CA ASP A 663 -18.94 10.08 -13.61
C ASP A 663 -17.87 10.36 -12.56
N ASP A 664 -16.72 10.89 -12.97
CA ASP A 664 -15.51 11.14 -12.16
C ASP A 664 -15.24 12.65 -11.98
N ASN A 665 -15.82 13.33 -10.98
CA ASN A 665 -16.68 12.74 -9.93
C ASN A 665 -17.99 13.50 -9.68
N HIS A 666 -18.52 14.21 -10.69
CA HIS A 666 -19.78 14.94 -10.53
C HIS A 666 -21.01 14.05 -10.30
N SER A 667 -20.91 12.74 -10.54
CA SER A 667 -21.92 11.78 -10.12
C SER A 667 -22.04 11.77 -8.59
N ALA A 668 -20.93 11.72 -7.85
CA ALA A 668 -20.93 11.80 -6.40
C ALA A 668 -21.25 13.22 -5.89
N THR A 669 -20.75 14.28 -6.55
CA THR A 669 -21.11 15.67 -6.17
C THR A 669 -22.62 15.89 -6.25
N ALA A 670 -23.25 15.42 -7.32
CA ALA A 670 -24.70 15.47 -7.44
C ALA A 670 -25.39 14.65 -6.34
N ALA A 671 -24.84 13.51 -5.94
CA ALA A 671 -25.37 12.69 -4.85
C ALA A 671 -25.44 13.48 -3.53
N LEU A 672 -24.36 14.15 -3.13
CA LEU A 672 -24.30 14.96 -1.90
C LEU A 672 -25.26 16.15 -1.96
N MET A 673 -25.33 16.86 -3.10
CA MET A 673 -26.30 17.95 -3.28
C MET A 673 -27.74 17.46 -3.06
N LEU A 674 -28.10 16.32 -3.65
CA LEU A 674 -29.45 15.76 -3.54
C LEU A 674 -29.73 15.13 -2.16
N ALA A 675 -28.71 14.71 -1.43
CA ALA A 675 -28.82 14.16 -0.08
C ALA A 675 -29.17 15.24 0.97
N ALA A 676 -28.59 16.44 0.84
CA ALA A 676 -28.77 17.55 1.79
C ALA A 676 -30.23 17.85 2.16
N PRO A 677 -31.17 18.10 1.22
CA PRO A 677 -32.55 18.38 1.58
C PRO A 677 -33.26 17.20 2.28
N ILE A 678 -32.83 15.96 2.02
CA ILE A 678 -33.37 14.76 2.67
C ILE A 678 -32.89 14.70 4.12
N PHE A 679 -31.59 14.89 4.34
CA PHE A 679 -31.00 14.88 5.68
C PHE A 679 -31.48 16.07 6.52
N LEU A 680 -31.62 17.27 5.94
CA LEU A 680 -32.22 18.43 6.62
C LEU A 680 -33.66 18.15 7.06
N ARG A 681 -34.45 17.43 6.25
CA ARG A 681 -35.79 17.00 6.66
C ARG A 681 -35.72 16.02 7.84
N LEU A 682 -34.85 15.00 7.78
CA LEU A 682 -34.67 14.04 8.89
C LEU A 682 -34.19 14.73 10.18
N SER A 683 -33.33 15.74 10.06
CA SER A 683 -32.88 16.60 11.15
C SER A 683 -34.05 17.34 11.79
N ARG A 684 -34.88 18.02 11.00
CA ARG A 684 -36.10 18.73 11.47
C ARG A 684 -37.13 17.77 12.10
N GLU A 685 -37.21 16.55 11.61
CA GLU A 685 -38.04 15.47 12.19
C GLU A 685 -37.43 14.85 13.45
N GLY A 686 -36.23 15.29 13.88
CA GLY A 686 -35.54 14.78 15.06
C GLY A 686 -35.07 13.33 14.92
N LYS A 687 -34.93 12.81 13.70
CA LYS A 687 -34.57 11.40 13.43
C LYS A 687 -33.07 11.13 13.49
N LEU A 688 -32.24 12.13 13.26
CA LEU A 688 -30.78 12.00 13.31
C LEU A 688 -30.28 11.95 14.76
N GLY A 689 -29.49 10.93 15.09
CA GLY A 689 -28.83 10.75 16.38
C GLY A 689 -27.60 11.64 16.55
N CYS A 690 -26.78 11.76 15.51
CA CYS A 690 -25.61 12.64 15.44
C CYS A 690 -25.62 13.52 14.19
N ASP A 691 -24.68 14.45 14.07
CA ASP A 691 -24.56 15.31 12.90
C ASP A 691 -24.23 14.48 11.63
N ILE A 692 -24.71 14.93 10.48
CA ILE A 692 -24.20 14.50 9.18
C ILE A 692 -23.39 15.64 8.60
N TRP A 693 -22.16 15.36 8.18
CA TRP A 693 -21.35 16.30 7.43
C TRP A 693 -21.32 15.86 5.96
N LEU A 694 -21.71 16.76 5.06
CA LEU A 694 -21.44 16.59 3.62
C LEU A 694 -20.13 17.30 3.32
N VAL A 695 -19.17 16.58 2.77
CA VAL A 695 -17.81 17.09 2.55
C VAL A 695 -17.46 16.98 1.07
N HIS A 696 -17.22 18.11 0.42
CA HIS A 696 -16.66 18.15 -0.92
C HIS A 696 -15.16 18.39 -0.85
N LEU A 697 -14.38 17.37 -1.14
CA LEU A 697 -12.92 17.41 -1.14
C LEU A 697 -12.40 17.98 -2.47
N THR A 698 -11.21 18.55 -2.47
CA THR A 698 -10.53 18.94 -3.71
C THR A 698 -9.09 18.48 -3.78
N GLY A 699 -8.58 18.30 -4.99
CA GLY A 699 -7.22 17.84 -5.24
C GLY A 699 -7.06 16.35 -5.00
N GLU A 700 -8.11 15.56 -5.20
CA GLU A 700 -8.00 14.10 -5.28
C GLU A 700 -7.04 13.74 -6.41
N GLU A 701 -7.21 14.41 -7.54
CA GLU A 701 -6.61 14.03 -8.80
C GLU A 701 -5.13 14.39 -8.87
N PHE A 702 -4.38 13.63 -9.66
CA PHE A 702 -2.99 13.96 -9.91
C PHE A 702 -2.88 15.30 -10.67
N PRO A 703 -2.00 16.24 -10.27
CA PRO A 703 -0.83 16.05 -9.40
C PRO A 703 -1.04 16.31 -7.90
N ALA A 704 -2.22 16.77 -7.48
CA ALA A 704 -2.50 17.16 -6.10
C ALA A 704 -2.51 15.94 -5.14
N ASP A 705 -2.99 14.79 -5.63
CA ASP A 705 -2.96 13.47 -4.98
C ASP A 705 -3.57 13.50 -3.56
N CYS A 706 -4.91 13.45 -3.53
CA CYS A 706 -5.71 13.44 -2.30
C CYS A 706 -5.41 14.63 -1.37
N LEU A 707 -5.13 15.81 -1.92
CA LEU A 707 -4.68 16.98 -1.15
C LEU A 707 -5.71 17.42 -0.09
N GLY A 708 -6.99 17.48 -0.44
CA GLY A 708 -8.08 17.82 0.46
C GLY A 708 -8.28 16.80 1.59
N SER A 709 -8.36 15.50 1.27
CA SER A 709 -8.49 14.47 2.32
C SER A 709 -7.27 14.42 3.24
N ARG A 710 -6.05 14.68 2.72
CA ARG A 710 -4.86 14.86 3.55
C ARG A 710 -5.05 16.01 4.54
N HIS A 711 -5.41 17.19 4.04
CA HIS A 711 -5.65 18.35 4.91
C HIS A 711 -6.72 18.08 5.98
N LEU A 712 -7.89 17.55 5.58
CA LEU A 712 -8.95 17.24 6.52
C LEU A 712 -8.49 16.23 7.59
N CYS A 713 -7.78 15.17 7.20
CA CYS A 713 -7.26 14.19 8.13
C CYS A 713 -6.21 14.76 9.10
N GLU A 714 -5.32 15.64 8.62
CA GLU A 714 -4.39 16.38 9.48
C GLU A 714 -5.14 17.18 10.55
N ARG A 715 -6.16 17.95 10.15
CA ARG A 715 -6.97 18.77 11.07
C ARG A 715 -7.75 17.94 12.08
N LEU A 716 -8.26 16.77 11.68
CA LEU A 716 -8.92 15.82 12.59
C LEU A 716 -7.94 15.24 13.63
N VAL A 717 -6.72 14.88 13.22
CA VAL A 717 -5.69 14.39 14.14
C VAL A 717 -5.24 15.47 15.11
N GLU A 718 -5.05 16.69 14.62
CA GLU A 718 -4.59 17.84 15.40
C GLU A 718 -5.67 18.42 16.32
N LYS A 719 -6.94 18.06 16.13
CA LYS A 719 -8.10 18.70 16.77
C LYS A 719 -8.07 20.21 16.57
N ASN A 720 -7.96 20.62 15.31
CA ASN A 720 -7.94 22.03 14.91
C ASN A 720 -8.73 22.19 13.62
N LEU A 721 -10.06 22.12 13.71
CA LEU A 721 -10.96 22.13 12.57
C LEU A 721 -11.88 23.34 12.62
N LEU A 722 -11.41 24.47 12.07
CA LEU A 722 -12.16 25.72 11.99
C LEU A 722 -12.82 25.88 10.63
N LEU A 723 -14.16 25.84 10.60
CA LEU A 723 -14.95 26.01 9.39
C LEU A 723 -15.19 27.50 9.08
N HIS A 724 -14.60 28.00 8.00
CA HIS A 724 -14.79 29.37 7.53
C HIS A 724 -16.16 29.51 6.85
N ARG A 725 -16.89 30.58 7.17
CA ARG A 725 -18.26 30.78 6.66
C ARG A 725 -18.40 32.13 5.98
N ARG A 726 -19.20 32.19 4.91
CA ARG A 726 -19.53 33.47 4.27
C ARG A 726 -20.42 34.25 5.22
N ARG A 727 -20.01 35.48 5.54
CA ARG A 727 -20.83 36.45 6.31
C ARG A 727 -21.23 35.98 7.72
N ALA A 728 -20.51 35.02 8.30
CA ALA A 728 -20.68 34.54 9.66
C ALA A 728 -19.31 34.24 10.29
N HIS A 729 -19.24 34.20 11.62
CA HIS A 729 -18.02 33.79 12.33
C HIS A 729 -17.62 32.36 11.96
N ALA A 730 -16.33 32.03 12.01
CA ALA A 730 -15.91 30.65 11.86
C ALA A 730 -16.62 29.74 12.89
N LEU A 731 -16.93 28.51 12.50
CA LEU A 731 -17.50 27.50 13.38
C LEU A 731 -16.40 26.52 13.77
N ASP A 732 -16.18 26.34 15.07
CA ASP A 732 -15.21 25.38 15.58
C ASP A 732 -15.84 23.97 15.64
N LEU A 733 -15.21 23.02 14.95
CA LEU A 733 -15.60 21.62 14.87
C LEU A 733 -14.54 20.69 15.49
N SER A 734 -13.52 21.25 16.15
CA SER A 734 -12.33 20.54 16.63
C SER A 734 -12.62 19.43 17.64
N ASP A 735 -13.69 19.56 18.41
CA ASP A 735 -14.10 18.59 19.43
C ASP A 735 -15.10 17.54 18.92
N VAL A 736 -15.47 17.57 17.64
CA VAL A 736 -16.43 16.61 17.07
C VAL A 736 -15.73 15.29 16.72
N SER A 737 -16.26 14.19 17.25
CA SER A 737 -15.84 12.83 16.92
C SER A 737 -16.43 12.37 15.58
N VAL A 738 -15.60 11.94 14.64
CA VAL A 738 -16.04 11.35 13.38
C VAL A 738 -16.25 9.85 13.57
N GLU A 739 -17.51 9.41 13.50
CA GLU A 739 -17.93 8.02 13.72
C GLU A 739 -17.70 7.13 12.50
N GLY A 740 -17.66 7.74 11.31
CA GLY A 740 -17.46 7.06 10.06
C GLY A 740 -17.52 8.00 8.85
N VAL A 741 -16.85 7.60 7.77
CA VAL A 741 -16.78 8.32 6.50
C VAL A 741 -17.27 7.42 5.38
N PHE A 742 -18.17 7.94 4.55
CA PHE A 742 -18.60 7.30 3.31
C PHE A 742 -18.13 8.14 2.14
N VAL A 743 -17.09 7.68 1.45
CA VAL A 743 -16.57 8.33 0.23
C VAL A 743 -17.33 7.78 -0.97
N LEU A 744 -17.84 8.66 -1.83
CA LEU A 744 -18.49 8.31 -3.09
C LEU A 744 -17.58 8.75 -4.24
N ASP A 745 -17.29 7.82 -5.13
CA ASP A 745 -16.41 8.03 -6.27
C ASP A 745 -16.92 7.21 -7.47
N MET A 746 -17.13 7.83 -8.62
CA MET A 746 -17.63 7.17 -9.84
C MET A 746 -18.85 6.29 -9.58
N VAL A 747 -19.98 6.90 -9.21
CA VAL A 747 -21.15 6.16 -8.71
C VAL A 747 -22.26 5.98 -9.76
N ALA A 748 -21.99 6.24 -11.05
CA ALA A 748 -23.04 6.23 -12.07
C ALA A 748 -22.74 5.50 -13.37
N HIS A 749 -21.52 5.00 -13.62
CA HIS A 749 -21.27 4.12 -14.77
C HIS A 749 -21.53 2.63 -14.44
N ASN A 750 -22.25 1.93 -15.33
CA ASN A 750 -22.62 0.52 -15.16
C ASN A 750 -21.85 -0.35 -16.15
N SER A 751 -20.86 -1.12 -15.66
CA SER A 751 -19.94 -1.88 -16.51
C SER A 751 -20.68 -2.88 -17.42
N ARG A 752 -20.23 -3.01 -18.68
CA ARG A 752 -20.84 -3.92 -19.65
C ARG A 752 -20.54 -5.40 -19.38
N ARG A 753 -19.36 -5.67 -18.80
CA ARG A 753 -18.84 -7.02 -18.55
C ARG A 753 -19.49 -7.65 -17.32
N HIS A 754 -19.67 -6.82 -16.29
CA HIS A 754 -20.24 -7.19 -15.02
C HIS A 754 -21.23 -6.09 -14.63
N ARG A 755 -22.45 -6.19 -15.17
CA ARG A 755 -23.52 -5.21 -14.92
C ARG A 755 -23.99 -5.26 -13.49
N ASP A 756 -24.55 -4.17 -12.99
CA ASP A 756 -25.34 -4.10 -11.75
C ASP A 756 -24.55 -4.57 -10.52
N ILE A 757 -23.23 -4.39 -10.54
CA ILE A 757 -22.33 -4.56 -9.40
C ILE A 757 -21.80 -3.18 -9.04
N PHE A 758 -21.78 -2.86 -7.76
CA PHE A 758 -21.05 -1.72 -7.22
C PHE A 758 -20.22 -2.21 -6.03
N GLN A 759 -19.20 -1.46 -5.66
CA GLN A 759 -18.26 -1.79 -4.61
C GLN A 759 -18.66 -1.11 -3.30
N ILE A 760 -18.52 -1.86 -2.22
CA ILE A 760 -18.53 -1.40 -0.83
C ILE A 760 -17.15 -1.76 -0.29
N CYS A 761 -16.20 -0.82 -0.32
CA CYS A 761 -14.81 -1.06 0.04
C CYS A 761 -14.52 -0.46 1.43
N PRO A 762 -14.62 -1.24 2.53
CA PRO A 762 -14.22 -0.74 3.85
C PRO A 762 -12.71 -0.55 3.95
N GLY A 763 -12.31 0.44 4.74
CA GLY A 763 -10.95 0.58 5.27
C GLY A 763 -10.58 -0.53 6.25
N SER A 764 -9.39 -0.39 6.86
CA SER A 764 -8.92 -1.37 7.84
C SER A 764 -9.77 -1.35 9.13
N GLY A 765 -9.89 -2.50 9.79
CA GLY A 765 -10.44 -2.62 11.14
C GLY A 765 -11.94 -2.89 11.25
N ALA A 766 -12.37 -3.26 12.46
CA ALA A 766 -13.73 -3.72 12.76
C ALA A 766 -14.81 -2.63 12.54
N LYS A 767 -14.51 -1.36 12.84
CA LYS A 767 -15.46 -0.25 12.63
C LYS A 767 -15.77 -0.03 11.15
N SER A 768 -14.75 -0.02 10.28
CA SER A 768 -14.93 0.07 8.83
C SER A 768 -15.76 -1.10 8.31
N LEU A 769 -15.51 -2.32 8.80
CA LEU A 769 -16.31 -3.49 8.46
C LEU A 769 -17.77 -3.37 8.92
N ALA A 770 -18.01 -2.82 10.11
CA ALA A 770 -19.35 -2.57 10.62
C ALA A 770 -20.11 -1.54 9.76
N LEU A 771 -19.45 -0.47 9.31
CA LEU A 771 -20.03 0.48 8.36
C LEU A 771 -20.37 -0.18 7.02
N ALA A 772 -19.49 -1.04 6.50
CA ALA A 772 -19.76 -1.80 5.27
C ALA A 772 -20.95 -2.76 5.42
N ARG A 773 -21.18 -3.30 6.61
CA ARG A 773 -22.39 -4.09 6.91
C ARG A 773 -23.64 -3.25 6.80
N VAL A 774 -23.67 -2.04 7.37
CA VAL A 774 -24.80 -1.11 7.24
C VAL A 774 -25.05 -0.75 5.76
N ALA A 775 -23.99 -0.56 4.99
CA ALA A 775 -24.08 -0.32 3.54
C ALA A 775 -24.71 -1.50 2.79
N GLN A 776 -24.27 -2.72 3.10
CA GLN A 776 -24.80 -3.93 2.51
C GLN A 776 -26.27 -4.17 2.92
N GLU A 777 -26.65 -3.88 4.16
CA GLU A 777 -28.03 -3.94 4.62
C GLU A 777 -28.93 -2.96 3.85
N ALA A 778 -28.47 -1.73 3.61
CA ALA A 778 -29.20 -0.76 2.79
C ALA A 778 -29.38 -1.28 1.34
N ASN A 779 -28.37 -1.95 0.78
CA ASN A 779 -28.50 -2.60 -0.54
C ASN A 779 -29.53 -3.74 -0.55
N VAL A 780 -29.55 -4.59 0.48
CA VAL A 780 -30.56 -5.66 0.62
C VAL A 780 -31.97 -5.09 0.69
N LEU A 781 -32.18 -4.01 1.47
CA LEU A 781 -33.47 -3.35 1.59
C LEU A 781 -33.92 -2.69 0.29
N TRP A 782 -32.98 -2.09 -0.46
CA TRP A 782 -33.24 -1.54 -1.79
C TRP A 782 -33.76 -2.64 -2.73
N ASN A 783 -33.01 -3.76 -2.80
CA ASN A 783 -33.36 -4.90 -3.64
C ASN A 783 -34.74 -5.47 -3.30
N ALA A 784 -35.04 -5.65 -2.01
CA ALA A 784 -36.35 -6.12 -1.56
C ALA A 784 -37.48 -5.17 -1.96
N SER A 785 -37.22 -3.86 -1.94
CA SER A 785 -38.21 -2.83 -2.26
C SER A 785 -38.47 -2.67 -3.77
N THR A 786 -37.48 -3.00 -4.61
CA THR A 786 -37.61 -2.90 -6.08
C THR A 786 -38.79 -3.69 -6.63
N LEU A 787 -39.12 -4.84 -6.04
CA LEU A 787 -40.28 -5.66 -6.43
C LEU A 787 -41.60 -4.87 -6.34
N ALA A 788 -41.82 -4.21 -5.20
CA ALA A 788 -43.03 -3.42 -4.95
C ALA A 788 -43.07 -2.15 -5.82
N TRP A 789 -41.94 -1.47 -5.97
CA TRP A 789 -41.88 -0.24 -6.77
C TRP A 789 -42.06 -0.50 -8.27
N ASN A 790 -41.52 -1.61 -8.78
CA ASN A 790 -41.62 -1.98 -10.20
C ASN A 790 -43.00 -2.54 -10.59
N ALA A 791 -43.81 -2.98 -9.62
CA ALA A 791 -45.20 -3.37 -9.86
C ALA A 791 -46.12 -2.18 -10.20
N LYS A 792 -45.72 -0.94 -9.85
CA LYS A 792 -46.51 0.28 -10.13
C LYS A 792 -46.65 0.52 -11.64
N ALA A 793 -47.83 0.98 -12.06
CA ALA A 793 -48.20 1.07 -13.49
C ALA A 793 -47.18 1.82 -14.36
N ALA A 794 -46.59 2.91 -13.85
CA ALA A 794 -45.61 3.72 -14.58
C ALA A 794 -44.28 2.99 -14.87
N ARG A 795 -43.88 2.02 -14.03
CA ARG A 795 -42.62 1.27 -14.18
C ARG A 795 -42.82 -0.15 -14.71
N ARG A 796 -43.99 -0.76 -14.53
CA ARG A 796 -44.30 -2.13 -14.97
C ARG A 796 -44.06 -2.38 -16.47
N ARG A 797 -44.25 -1.36 -17.31
CA ARG A 797 -44.05 -1.43 -18.78
C ARG A 797 -42.76 -0.75 -19.26
N ALA A 798 -41.98 -0.21 -18.34
CA ALA A 798 -40.74 0.48 -18.66
C ALA A 798 -39.69 -0.53 -19.12
N LYS A 799 -38.84 -0.13 -20.07
CA LYS A 799 -37.69 -0.93 -20.51
C LYS A 799 -36.42 -0.21 -20.13
N THR A 800 -35.47 -0.93 -19.57
CA THR A 800 -34.12 -0.45 -19.32
C THR A 800 -33.51 -0.01 -20.65
N ARG A 801 -32.99 1.22 -20.70
CA ARG A 801 -32.28 1.75 -21.86
C ARG A 801 -31.04 2.44 -21.36
N ARG A 802 -29.92 2.23 -22.05
CA ARG A 802 -28.73 3.05 -21.79
C ARG A 802 -29.04 4.50 -21.99
N SER A 803 -28.38 5.32 -21.20
CA SER A 803 -28.47 6.74 -21.35
C SER A 803 -27.88 7.20 -22.69
N THR A 804 -28.33 8.36 -23.09
CA THR A 804 -27.84 9.11 -24.25
C THR A 804 -27.48 10.51 -23.74
N ARG A 805 -27.13 11.45 -24.62
CA ARG A 805 -27.05 12.88 -24.22
C ARG A 805 -28.34 13.48 -23.65
N ARG A 806 -29.47 12.79 -23.80
CA ARG A 806 -30.77 13.23 -23.30
C ARG A 806 -31.17 12.45 -22.06
N LEU A 807 -31.96 13.10 -21.21
CA LEU A 807 -32.59 12.47 -20.04
C LEU A 807 -33.24 11.14 -20.45
N PRO A 808 -32.80 9.99 -19.91
CA PRO A 808 -33.36 8.69 -20.22
C PRO A 808 -34.85 8.62 -19.91
N ALA A 809 -35.61 7.77 -20.61
CA ALA A 809 -37.01 7.50 -20.23
C ALA A 809 -37.08 6.83 -18.84
N ILE A 810 -38.27 6.79 -18.25
CA ILE A 810 -38.47 6.02 -17.01
C ILE A 810 -38.09 4.55 -17.25
N ALA A 811 -37.36 3.95 -16.31
CA ALA A 811 -36.91 2.56 -16.32
C ALA A 811 -37.38 1.84 -15.03
N PRO A 812 -37.38 0.51 -14.98
CA PRO A 812 -37.50 -0.21 -13.70
C PRO A 812 -36.35 0.16 -12.76
N HIS A 813 -36.60 0.18 -11.44
CA HIS A 813 -35.53 0.25 -10.45
C HIS A 813 -34.70 -1.03 -10.53
N LEU A 814 -33.37 -0.91 -10.60
CA LEU A 814 -32.45 -2.04 -10.68
C LEU A 814 -32.23 -2.65 -9.30
N ALA A 815 -32.29 -3.98 -9.21
CA ALA A 815 -31.67 -4.69 -8.10
C ALA A 815 -30.15 -4.75 -8.36
N LEU A 816 -29.36 -4.34 -7.36
CA LEU A 816 -27.91 -4.22 -7.47
C LEU A 816 -27.21 -5.23 -6.55
N HIS A 817 -26.03 -5.69 -6.94
CA HIS A 817 -25.15 -6.47 -6.09
C HIS A 817 -24.06 -5.55 -5.52
N GLY A 818 -24.15 -5.22 -4.23
CA GLY A 818 -23.06 -4.55 -3.52
C GLY A 818 -21.99 -5.56 -3.11
N ASP A 819 -20.85 -5.56 -3.81
CA ASP A 819 -19.68 -6.37 -3.48
C ASP A 819 -18.94 -5.74 -2.29
N VAL A 820 -18.88 -6.43 -1.16
CA VAL A 820 -18.04 -5.98 -0.03
C VAL A 820 -16.61 -6.44 -0.27
N ARG A 821 -15.70 -5.48 -0.47
CA ARG A 821 -14.29 -5.74 -0.82
C ARG A 821 -13.37 -5.19 0.26
N PRO A 822 -13.10 -5.97 1.33
CA PRO A 822 -12.17 -5.57 2.39
C PRO A 822 -10.74 -5.39 1.85
N PRO A 823 -9.81 -4.84 2.65
CA PRO A 823 -8.42 -4.61 2.20
C PRO A 823 -7.71 -5.86 1.68
N SER A 824 -8.08 -7.05 2.16
CA SER A 824 -7.58 -8.35 1.70
C SER A 824 -8.12 -8.78 0.33
N ASP A 825 -9.16 -8.12 -0.22
CA ASP A 825 -9.63 -8.37 -1.57
C ASP A 825 -8.71 -7.66 -2.59
N PRO A 826 -8.12 -8.39 -3.56
CA PRO A 826 -7.23 -7.81 -4.55
C PRO A 826 -7.90 -6.78 -5.47
N TYR A 827 -9.23 -6.71 -5.49
CA TYR A 827 -10.03 -5.79 -6.30
C TYR A 827 -10.67 -4.68 -5.47
N SER A 828 -10.33 -4.56 -4.19
CA SER A 828 -10.69 -3.38 -3.41
C SER A 828 -10.01 -2.15 -3.99
N THR A 829 -10.78 -1.12 -4.33
CA THR A 829 -10.30 0.13 -4.95
C THR A 829 -10.05 1.26 -3.96
N LEU A 830 -10.20 1.00 -2.66
CA LEU A 830 -9.98 2.00 -1.61
C LEU A 830 -8.61 2.70 -1.72
N TYR A 831 -7.58 1.99 -2.20
CA TYR A 831 -6.20 2.46 -2.29
C TYR A 831 -5.94 3.60 -3.28
N ASN A 832 -6.88 3.88 -4.18
CA ASN A 832 -6.71 4.82 -5.30
C ASN A 832 -7.70 5.98 -5.21
N THR A 833 -8.01 6.45 -4.00
CA THR A 833 -8.97 7.53 -3.75
C THR A 833 -8.73 8.09 -2.35
N ASP A 834 -9.39 9.21 -2.01
CA ASP A 834 -9.38 9.85 -0.70
C ASP A 834 -9.64 8.89 0.48
N GLY A 835 -10.41 7.82 0.24
CA GLY A 835 -10.69 6.78 1.22
C GLY A 835 -9.44 6.13 1.85
N GLN A 836 -8.33 6.02 1.10
CA GLN A 836 -7.06 5.51 1.63
C GLN A 836 -6.50 6.41 2.72
N ILE A 837 -6.58 7.74 2.55
CA ILE A 837 -6.04 8.72 3.51
C ILE A 837 -6.77 8.61 4.85
N PHE A 838 -8.11 8.55 4.82
CA PHE A 838 -8.92 8.33 6.02
C PHE A 838 -8.57 7.00 6.71
N SER A 839 -8.45 5.93 5.93
CA SER A 839 -8.07 4.60 6.45
C SER A 839 -6.71 4.65 7.13
N ASP A 840 -5.72 5.34 6.56
CA ASP A 840 -4.33 5.40 7.06
C ASP A 840 -4.16 6.19 8.35
N VAL A 841 -5.01 7.19 8.60
CA VAL A 841 -5.08 7.86 9.91
C VAL A 841 -5.95 7.12 10.91
N GLY A 842 -6.71 6.11 10.48
CA GLY A 842 -7.54 5.26 11.35
C GLY A 842 -8.99 5.72 11.49
N VAL A 843 -9.45 6.64 10.65
CA VAL A 843 -10.86 7.01 10.58
C VAL A 843 -11.64 5.85 9.92
N PRO A 844 -12.72 5.34 10.54
CA PRO A 844 -13.55 4.31 9.92
C PRO A 844 -14.12 4.81 8.59
N VAL A 845 -13.88 4.08 7.51
CA VAL A 845 -14.22 4.56 6.16
C VAL A 845 -14.77 3.44 5.29
N VAL A 846 -15.71 3.77 4.41
CA VAL A 846 -16.23 2.91 3.35
C VAL A 846 -16.30 3.71 2.05
N LEU A 847 -15.70 3.17 1.00
CA LEU A 847 -15.84 3.69 -0.35
C LEU A 847 -17.03 3.02 -1.05
N PHE A 848 -17.93 3.84 -1.59
CA PHE A 848 -18.93 3.47 -2.59
C PHE A 848 -18.40 3.83 -3.97
N MET A 849 -18.24 2.82 -4.83
CA MET A 849 -17.74 3.02 -6.18
C MET A 849 -18.44 2.09 -7.15
N GLU A 850 -18.50 2.44 -8.44
CA GLU A 850 -18.86 1.47 -9.47
C GLU A 850 -17.93 0.23 -9.47
N ASN A 851 -18.30 -0.82 -10.22
CA ASN A 851 -17.39 -1.93 -10.46
C ASN A 851 -16.25 -1.55 -11.41
N TYR A 852 -15.21 -0.97 -10.82
CA TYR A 852 -14.06 -0.36 -11.48
C TYR A 852 -13.33 -1.30 -12.45
N ASP A 853 -13.04 -0.78 -13.64
CA ASP A 853 -12.17 -1.39 -14.63
C ASP A 853 -11.26 -0.30 -15.21
N ILE A 854 -9.95 -0.36 -14.89
CA ILE A 854 -8.94 0.59 -15.36
C ILE A 854 -8.89 0.72 -16.90
N ASN A 855 -9.44 -0.26 -17.62
CA ASN A 855 -9.49 -0.26 -19.08
C ASN A 855 -10.75 0.36 -19.68
N ARG A 856 -11.72 0.79 -18.85
CA ARG A 856 -13.01 1.27 -19.36
C ARG A 856 -12.84 2.58 -20.13
N HIS A 857 -13.69 2.76 -21.13
CA HIS A 857 -13.83 4.02 -21.86
C HIS A 857 -14.61 5.02 -20.99
N GLY A 858 -14.23 6.30 -21.01
CA GLY A 858 -14.86 7.31 -20.17
C GLY A 858 -14.25 7.45 -18.78
N TYR A 859 -13.07 6.89 -18.53
CA TYR A 859 -12.32 7.05 -17.28
C TYR A 859 -11.06 7.87 -17.59
N HIS A 860 -10.88 9.00 -16.91
CA HIS A 860 -9.80 9.96 -17.17
C HIS A 860 -9.67 10.30 -18.68
N ASP A 861 -10.78 10.41 -19.41
CA ASP A 861 -10.74 10.70 -20.85
C ASP A 861 -11.83 11.69 -21.28
N SER A 862 -11.73 12.17 -22.52
CA SER A 862 -12.64 13.17 -23.08
C SER A 862 -14.09 12.71 -23.26
N HIS A 863 -14.38 11.43 -23.00
CA HIS A 863 -15.71 10.86 -23.07
C HIS A 863 -16.37 10.71 -21.71
N ASP A 864 -15.71 11.05 -20.59
CA ASP A 864 -16.37 11.08 -19.27
C ASP A 864 -17.47 12.15 -19.23
N THR A 865 -18.63 11.79 -19.76
CA THR A 865 -19.73 12.66 -20.13
C THR A 865 -21.04 11.97 -19.80
N MET A 866 -22.15 12.70 -19.95
CA MET A 866 -23.49 12.14 -19.78
C MET A 866 -23.79 10.91 -20.64
N GLU A 867 -23.02 10.63 -21.70
CA GLU A 867 -23.17 9.40 -22.49
C GLU A 867 -22.79 8.13 -21.73
N ASN A 868 -21.94 8.23 -20.70
CA ASN A 868 -21.48 7.10 -19.91
C ASN A 868 -22.27 6.89 -18.62
N ILE A 869 -23.08 7.87 -18.22
CA ILE A 869 -23.92 7.80 -17.02
C ILE A 869 -25.06 6.82 -17.25
N ASP A 870 -25.18 5.76 -16.45
CA ASP A 870 -26.35 4.88 -16.41
C ASP A 870 -27.28 5.36 -15.29
N LEU A 871 -28.39 6.02 -15.65
CA LEU A 871 -29.20 6.76 -14.69
C LEU A 871 -29.88 5.86 -13.66
N ASP A 872 -30.44 4.73 -14.06
CA ASP A 872 -31.11 3.81 -13.15
C ASP A 872 -30.13 3.08 -12.23
N TYR A 873 -28.92 2.78 -12.71
CA TYR A 873 -27.83 2.30 -11.86
C TYR A 873 -27.36 3.36 -10.87
N GLY A 874 -26.98 4.55 -11.34
CA GLY A 874 -26.42 5.59 -10.48
C GLY A 874 -27.42 6.10 -9.44
N ALA A 875 -28.69 6.26 -9.82
CA ALA A 875 -29.73 6.63 -8.87
C ALA A 875 -29.94 5.57 -7.78
N ALA A 876 -29.77 4.28 -8.11
CA ALA A 876 -29.87 3.19 -7.14
C ALA A 876 -28.67 3.15 -6.18
N VAL A 877 -27.43 3.26 -6.70
CA VAL A 877 -26.22 3.33 -5.87
C VAL A 877 -26.28 4.52 -4.91
N VAL A 878 -26.63 5.71 -5.43
CA VAL A 878 -26.77 6.92 -4.61
C VAL A 878 -27.89 6.79 -3.57
N ALA A 879 -29.04 6.20 -3.93
CA ALA A 879 -30.10 5.97 -2.97
C ALA A 879 -29.63 5.08 -1.81
N ILE A 880 -28.89 4.01 -2.11
CA ILE A 880 -28.31 3.10 -1.11
C ILE A 880 -27.31 3.84 -0.22
N ALA A 881 -26.42 4.66 -0.80
CA ALA A 881 -25.45 5.45 -0.03
C ALA A 881 -26.14 6.45 0.91
N ILE A 882 -27.14 7.18 0.43
CA ILE A 882 -27.94 8.14 1.24
C ILE A 882 -28.64 7.42 2.40
N GLU A 883 -29.24 6.26 2.14
CA GLU A 883 -29.89 5.45 3.17
C GLU A 883 -28.88 4.93 4.20
N THR A 884 -27.69 4.53 3.74
CA THR A 884 -26.59 4.06 4.60
C THR A 884 -26.17 5.14 5.58
N VAL A 885 -25.86 6.34 5.09
CA VAL A 885 -25.45 7.49 5.91
C VAL A 885 -26.57 7.86 6.90
N ALA A 886 -27.83 7.93 6.44
CA ALA A 886 -28.97 8.20 7.33
C ALA A 886 -29.10 7.16 8.45
N ARG A 887 -28.86 5.87 8.16
CA ARG A 887 -28.93 4.79 9.16
C ARG A 887 -27.86 4.91 10.21
N VAL A 888 -26.61 5.14 9.80
CA VAL A 888 -25.50 5.32 10.74
C VAL A 888 -25.74 6.55 11.60
N ALA A 889 -26.14 7.67 11.00
CA ALA A 889 -26.43 8.89 11.73
C ALA A 889 -27.66 8.79 12.65
N ALA A 890 -28.67 7.97 12.30
CA ALA A 890 -29.87 7.75 13.12
C ALA A 890 -29.67 6.74 14.25
N ALA A 891 -28.60 5.94 14.21
CA ALA A 891 -28.33 4.93 15.23
C ALA A 891 -28.21 5.59 16.62
N LYS A 892 -28.82 4.95 17.63
CA LYS A 892 -28.59 5.32 19.03
C LYS A 892 -27.19 4.86 19.44
N GLU A 893 -26.57 5.54 20.40
CA GLU A 893 -25.32 5.05 21.01
C GLU A 893 -25.40 3.54 21.29
N THR A 894 -24.57 2.76 20.62
CA THR A 894 -24.06 1.52 21.21
C THR A 894 -23.08 1.95 22.28
N ARG A 895 -23.54 1.94 23.54
CA ARG A 895 -22.67 2.01 24.71
C ARG A 895 -21.69 0.85 24.76
#